data_AF-A0A1C3KC99-F1
#
_entry.id   AF-A0A1C3KC99-F1
#
_cell.length_a   1.000
_cell.length_b   1.000
_cell.length_c   1.000
_cell.angle_alpha   90.00
_cell.angle_beta   90.00
_cell.angle_gamma   90.00
#
_symmetry.space_group_name_H-M   'P 1'
#
loop_
_entity.id
_entity.type
_entity.pdbx_description
1 polymer ?
#
loop_
_entity_poly.entity_id
_entity_poly.type
_entity_poly.pdbx_seq_one_letter_code
_entity_poly.pdbx_strand_id
1 'polypeptide(L)'
;MNSYKDCNNAVDEKKYLDECIFVVKEQSFYMKQALENGSLRDTLKHASNMLCELRTSHLSPKHYYELYMLIFNELQHLDNFLSDKKKHKKKFIDIYESVQHAGNIIPRLYLLIIVGRNYIKNKDIKAKYILKDMTELCKGIQHPLRGLFLRYFLIQMCKDRIPDTGSEYEEAGGGNIDDAFEFLLTNFYESLKLWSRMNDKIIKIPSMQEEQIVNNRVKVLKEKMDVKMLVGSILVRMSQLEGMTKQYYLEKCLPKLLLYLSNINDSLIQQYIFESIVQVFSDECHIYSLEILLNAILKINTSLDFKSILITLLKRLRYFIESNKYELPKEIDIFHLFYDHLVLYVNRTLDYNGKTAYNANFDGTNKYKTSNLDYSETYRNAEKVVLTNNGSSDASNNYASNNCASNNCASNNCASNNYASNNCASNNYASHDVNKDGNTNNSTNFIESTNDQISSETLGYYDSTEQPSHVSSNGKNNKSSLNNTNNTNKQYNCNYDNNHSYNKNIYKNNCSSNSNNRNEDEYVQNVVKILQVIYEFIFLCIRLYDDVTISKLFVLPYTIVSNVNLNNDMICEQVISIIVLPFNYLGLNALKGKNMQVLLSNIIDKHKKKLSLNIIDAIIECRNKTVMYENVEEILKYISSIFHEKVNKNEDIFNLENNSITYISEKICKFFHIITNTNDIDQKYNICMLFYKYIENSSYIVHLLPTVVFTLLHIVTAIINIEAGNSKNSNNVNNNRNSGSVNKNGANNSNNNDRNNDRNNDRNNDSNNDSNNDSNNDGNNDSGSNFFLEKKEDIYDEESYDKDRIALLAQYHNDSVDEKIITKYNMYVKNIFKFIHTNLQEVASQIPVLTFKLFLHSAVVVNNYYYFVQTHSFISFDNLEAICYEFITQPLIIYEEDINMSSQQFECIIWIVGILCSYITILENENYDNIALKLTQHANKLLKKKDQCLGVLKCSHLYWENKKYRNSTKVLECLQKSVKNAEIAMQSNNDNIILYVYMLQKYVYYYEAENIEITEESLNYLIHICQEYCTKSSSNNNNSPFKQEFIQTIKYIQEKKKNSNTFAKINVNAVPLRVE
;
A
#
# COMPACT_ATOMS: atom_id res chain seq x y z
N MET A 1 7.55 -55.45 32.55
CA MET A 1 8.83 -55.27 31.84
C MET A 1 8.66 -55.88 30.47
N ASN A 2 8.52 -55.06 29.42
CA ASN A 2 8.64 -55.41 28.01
C ASN A 2 8.66 -54.07 27.24
N SER A 3 9.75 -53.84 26.51
CA SER A 3 9.98 -52.65 25.69
C SER A 3 10.60 -53.10 24.37
N TYR A 4 10.76 -52.18 23.43
CA TYR A 4 11.29 -52.36 22.07
C TYR A 4 10.37 -53.12 21.10
N LYS A 5 9.67 -52.33 20.28
CA LYS A 5 9.54 -52.52 18.83
C LYS A 5 9.24 -51.17 18.18
N ASP A 6 10.27 -50.36 18.00
CA ASP A 6 10.18 -49.21 17.09
C ASP A 6 10.27 -49.69 15.63
N CYS A 7 9.87 -48.80 14.70
CA CYS A 7 9.66 -49.08 13.27
C CYS A 7 8.32 -49.77 12.88
N ASN A 8 7.20 -49.40 13.54
CA ASN A 8 5.85 -49.49 12.92
C ASN A 8 4.81 -48.49 13.46
N ASN A 9 5.15 -47.72 14.49
CA ASN A 9 4.23 -47.09 15.44
C ASN A 9 3.09 -46.26 14.82
N ALA A 10 3.33 -45.55 13.70
CA ALA A 10 2.30 -44.72 13.05
C ALA A 10 1.17 -45.53 12.38
N VAL A 11 1.45 -46.75 11.92
CA VAL A 11 0.45 -47.65 11.33
C VAL A 11 -0.38 -48.30 12.44
N ASP A 12 0.25 -48.64 13.55
CA ASP A 12 -0.41 -49.30 14.69
C ASP A 12 -1.17 -48.31 15.59
N GLU A 13 -0.69 -47.07 15.74
CA GLU A 13 -1.48 -45.95 16.31
C GLU A 13 -2.81 -45.77 15.55
N LYS A 14 -2.78 -45.85 14.22
CA LYS A 14 -3.97 -45.64 13.40
C LYS A 14 -4.96 -46.80 13.52
N LYS A 15 -4.51 -48.06 13.46
CA LYS A 15 -5.40 -49.22 13.69
C LYS A 15 -6.10 -49.13 15.05
N TYR A 16 -5.34 -48.78 16.09
CA TYR A 16 -5.87 -48.61 17.43
C TYR A 16 -6.86 -47.43 17.55
N LEU A 17 -6.66 -46.34 16.78
CA LEU A 17 -7.67 -45.29 16.63
C LEU A 17 -8.94 -45.82 15.94
N ASP A 18 -8.80 -46.58 14.86
CA ASP A 18 -9.93 -47.17 14.12
C ASP A 18 -10.73 -48.15 15.02
N GLU A 19 -10.06 -48.93 15.88
CA GLU A 19 -10.66 -49.78 16.92
C GLU A 19 -11.46 -48.95 17.95
N CYS A 20 -10.87 -47.90 18.54
CA CYS A 20 -11.59 -47.01 19.45
C CYS A 20 -12.79 -46.33 18.77
N ILE A 21 -12.66 -45.92 17.49
CA ILE A 21 -13.75 -45.31 16.71
C ILE A 21 -14.89 -46.31 16.47
N PHE A 22 -14.60 -47.60 16.27
CA PHE A 22 -15.62 -48.64 16.16
C PHE A 22 -16.44 -48.76 17.46
N VAL A 23 -15.76 -48.89 18.61
CA VAL A 23 -16.41 -48.98 19.93
C VAL A 23 -17.24 -47.73 20.24
N VAL A 24 -16.73 -46.54 19.91
CA VAL A 24 -17.49 -45.28 20.06
C VAL A 24 -18.78 -45.29 19.25
N LYS A 25 -18.74 -45.72 17.97
CA LYS A 25 -19.92 -45.78 17.10
C LYS A 25 -20.95 -46.82 17.56
N GLU A 26 -20.49 -47.98 18.02
CA GLU A 26 -21.37 -49.02 18.59
C GLU A 26 -22.09 -48.50 19.85
N GLN A 27 -21.33 -47.95 20.80
CA GLN A 27 -21.89 -47.47 22.06
C GLN A 27 -22.72 -46.19 21.87
N SER A 28 -22.41 -45.33 20.88
CA SER A 28 -23.24 -44.15 20.57
C SER A 28 -24.57 -44.54 19.91
N PHE A 29 -24.60 -45.59 19.09
CA PHE A 29 -25.84 -46.15 18.54
C PHE A 29 -26.77 -46.65 19.66
N TYR A 30 -26.26 -47.48 20.56
CA TYR A 30 -27.06 -47.96 21.71
C TYR A 30 -27.44 -46.84 22.68
N MET A 31 -26.61 -45.80 22.84
CA MET A 31 -26.98 -44.60 23.58
C MET A 31 -28.18 -43.89 22.95
N LYS A 32 -28.20 -43.69 21.62
CA LYS A 32 -29.34 -43.07 20.89
C LYS A 32 -30.62 -43.88 21.02
N GLN A 33 -30.53 -45.20 20.86
CA GLN A 33 -31.66 -46.10 21.08
C GLN A 33 -32.18 -46.05 22.53
N ALA A 34 -31.30 -45.92 23.53
CA ALA A 34 -31.71 -45.74 24.92
C ALA A 34 -32.34 -44.37 25.21
N LEU A 35 -31.89 -43.31 24.52
CA LEU A 35 -32.47 -41.96 24.58
C LEU A 35 -33.90 -41.93 24.01
N GLU A 36 -34.14 -42.59 22.87
CA GLU A 36 -35.47 -42.74 22.26
C GLU A 36 -36.43 -43.51 23.19
N ASN A 37 -35.94 -44.59 23.81
CA ASN A 37 -36.68 -45.36 24.81
C ASN A 37 -36.82 -44.63 26.18
N GLY A 38 -36.23 -43.45 26.35
CA GLY A 38 -36.26 -42.67 27.59
C GLY A 38 -35.51 -43.29 28.78
N SER A 39 -34.74 -44.36 28.60
CA SER A 39 -34.02 -45.02 29.71
C SER A 39 -32.73 -44.29 30.06
N LEU A 40 -32.83 -43.29 30.94
CA LEU A 40 -31.68 -42.56 31.46
C LEU A 40 -30.58 -43.48 32.04
N ARG A 41 -30.95 -44.62 32.64
CA ARG A 41 -29.96 -45.57 33.20
C ARG A 41 -29.09 -46.18 32.10
N ASP A 42 -29.71 -46.67 31.04
CA ASP A 42 -29.00 -47.36 29.96
C ASP A 42 -28.29 -46.37 29.04
N THR A 43 -28.90 -45.20 28.80
CA THR A 43 -28.25 -44.04 28.20
C THR A 43 -26.93 -43.69 28.90
N LEU A 44 -26.93 -43.49 30.23
CA LEU A 44 -25.73 -43.14 30.98
C LEU A 44 -24.70 -44.29 31.01
N LYS A 45 -25.16 -45.54 30.98
CA LYS A 45 -24.29 -46.73 30.86
C LYS A 45 -23.56 -46.76 29.52
N HIS A 46 -24.27 -46.62 28.40
CA HIS A 46 -23.66 -46.60 27.07
C HIS A 46 -22.78 -45.36 26.84
N ALA A 47 -23.20 -44.19 27.33
CA ALA A 47 -22.36 -42.99 27.35
C ALA A 47 -21.07 -43.21 28.19
N SER A 48 -21.17 -43.86 29.35
CA SER A 48 -20.01 -44.20 30.19
C SER A 48 -19.07 -45.22 29.53
N ASN A 49 -19.60 -46.14 28.72
CA ASN A 49 -18.79 -47.07 27.93
C ASN A 49 -18.05 -46.33 26.81
N MET A 50 -18.76 -45.51 26.01
CA MET A 50 -18.18 -44.66 24.96
C MET A 50 -17.05 -43.76 25.51
N LEU A 51 -17.27 -43.17 26.69
CA LEU A 51 -16.29 -42.34 27.39
C LEU A 51 -15.09 -43.12 27.95
N CYS A 52 -15.10 -44.46 27.96
CA CYS A 52 -13.94 -45.23 28.40
C CYS A 52 -12.78 -45.19 27.40
N GLU A 53 -13.02 -44.94 26.11
CA GLU A 53 -11.96 -44.87 25.10
C GLU A 53 -11.04 -43.66 25.31
N LEU A 54 -11.56 -42.55 25.86
CA LEU A 54 -10.77 -41.39 26.30
C LEU A 54 -9.81 -41.71 27.47
N ARG A 55 -9.86 -42.92 28.05
CA ARG A 55 -8.89 -43.42 29.05
C ARG A 55 -7.59 -43.95 28.43
N THR A 56 -7.42 -43.94 27.10
CA THR A 56 -6.19 -44.40 26.46
C THR A 56 -4.97 -43.48 26.71
N SER A 57 -3.77 -44.03 26.52
CA SER A 57 -2.49 -43.32 26.45
C SER A 57 -1.71 -43.58 25.15
N HIS A 58 -2.25 -44.42 24.25
CA HIS A 58 -1.52 -44.92 23.08
C HIS A 58 -1.61 -43.98 21.86
N LEU A 59 -2.62 -43.11 21.82
CA LEU A 59 -2.80 -42.12 20.75
C LEU A 59 -1.92 -40.89 20.97
N SER A 60 -1.22 -40.46 19.91
CA SER A 60 -0.63 -39.11 19.84
C SER A 60 -1.73 -38.02 19.89
N PRO A 61 -1.40 -36.76 20.26
CA PRO A 61 -2.40 -35.72 20.49
C PRO A 61 -3.35 -35.45 19.31
N LYS A 62 -2.88 -35.62 18.07
CA LYS A 62 -3.71 -35.47 16.87
C LYS A 62 -4.78 -36.57 16.75
N HIS A 63 -4.41 -37.84 16.93
CA HIS A 63 -5.36 -38.95 16.92
C HIS A 63 -6.31 -38.90 18.13
N TYR A 64 -5.81 -38.45 19.29
CA TYR A 64 -6.67 -38.22 20.47
C TYR A 64 -7.68 -37.07 20.23
N TYR A 65 -7.30 -36.00 19.52
CA TYR A 65 -8.22 -34.93 19.11
C TYR A 65 -9.35 -35.46 18.21
N GLU A 66 -9.01 -36.34 17.26
CA GLU A 66 -9.98 -36.96 16.34
C GLU A 66 -11.01 -37.83 17.10
N LEU A 67 -10.54 -38.70 18.00
CA LEU A 67 -11.40 -39.50 18.89
C LEU A 67 -12.24 -38.61 19.83
N TYR A 68 -11.64 -37.55 20.40
CA TYR A 68 -12.33 -36.58 21.24
C TYR A 68 -13.45 -35.87 20.47
N MET A 69 -13.22 -35.42 19.24
CA MET A 69 -14.25 -34.71 18.46
C MET A 69 -15.42 -35.61 18.06
N LEU A 70 -15.16 -36.89 17.76
CA LEU A 70 -16.24 -37.86 17.53
C LEU A 70 -17.12 -38.01 18.80
N ILE A 71 -16.50 -38.25 19.95
CA ILE A 71 -17.21 -38.40 21.23
C ILE A 71 -17.91 -37.09 21.63
N PHE A 72 -17.28 -35.92 21.40
CA PHE A 72 -17.84 -34.60 21.69
C PHE A 72 -19.16 -34.37 20.94
N ASN A 73 -19.20 -34.72 19.66
CA ASN A 73 -20.40 -34.61 18.83
C ASN A 73 -21.49 -35.57 19.33
N GLU A 74 -21.13 -36.81 19.65
CA GLU A 74 -22.07 -37.80 20.17
C GLU A 74 -22.70 -37.40 21.52
N LEU A 75 -21.92 -36.79 22.41
CA LEU A 75 -22.42 -36.27 23.68
C LEU A 75 -23.41 -35.10 23.54
N GLN A 76 -23.50 -34.44 22.38
CA GLN A 76 -24.53 -33.41 22.16
C GLN A 76 -25.94 -34.01 22.14
N HIS A 77 -26.11 -35.28 21.72
CA HIS A 77 -27.40 -35.96 21.81
C HIS A 77 -27.83 -36.20 23.27
N LEU A 78 -26.86 -36.48 24.15
CA LEU A 78 -27.08 -36.65 25.59
C LEU A 78 -27.40 -35.31 26.28
N ASP A 79 -26.67 -34.24 25.97
CA ASP A 79 -26.95 -32.90 26.48
C ASP A 79 -28.36 -32.40 26.09
N ASN A 80 -28.74 -32.55 24.82
CA ASN A 80 -30.07 -32.15 24.35
C ASN A 80 -31.21 -32.92 25.02
N PHE A 81 -31.01 -34.19 25.40
CA PHE A 81 -31.98 -34.96 26.18
C PHE A 81 -32.02 -34.54 27.65
N LEU A 82 -30.85 -34.33 28.27
CA LEU A 82 -30.74 -33.87 29.65
C LEU A 82 -31.21 -32.43 29.84
N SER A 83 -31.26 -31.61 28.78
CA SER A 83 -31.87 -30.28 28.83
C SER A 83 -33.41 -30.30 28.97
N ASP A 84 -34.07 -31.44 28.76
CA ASP A 84 -35.54 -31.55 28.77
C ASP A 84 -36.04 -32.31 30.00
N LYS A 85 -36.43 -31.55 31.02
CA LYS A 85 -37.00 -32.05 32.29
C LYS A 85 -38.16 -33.05 32.09
N LYS A 86 -38.92 -32.98 30.97
CA LYS A 86 -40.06 -33.89 30.70
C LYS A 86 -39.61 -35.28 30.26
N LYS A 87 -38.43 -35.41 29.62
CA LYS A 87 -37.92 -36.68 29.08
C LYS A 87 -37.30 -37.55 30.18
N HIS A 88 -36.41 -36.99 30.99
CA HIS A 88 -35.64 -37.77 31.98
C HIS A 88 -36.33 -37.94 33.35
N LYS A 89 -37.39 -37.17 33.66
CA LYS A 89 -38.33 -37.37 34.78
C LYS A 89 -37.69 -37.54 36.18
N LYS A 90 -36.53 -36.92 36.42
CA LYS A 90 -35.77 -36.92 37.69
C LYS A 90 -35.24 -35.52 38.02
N LYS A 91 -34.92 -35.25 39.29
CA LYS A 91 -34.28 -33.98 39.68
C LYS A 91 -32.80 -34.01 39.28
N PHE A 92 -32.23 -32.85 38.97
CA PHE A 92 -30.81 -32.78 38.60
C PHE A 92 -29.87 -33.21 39.72
N ILE A 93 -30.22 -33.00 41.00
CA ILE A 93 -29.45 -33.50 42.14
C ILE A 93 -29.31 -35.04 42.11
N ASP A 94 -30.41 -35.76 41.92
CA ASP A 94 -30.42 -37.23 41.82
C ASP A 94 -29.53 -37.75 40.68
N ILE A 95 -29.47 -37.01 39.57
CA ILE A 95 -28.66 -37.35 38.40
C ILE A 95 -27.18 -37.00 38.64
N TYR A 96 -26.91 -35.83 39.25
CA TYR A 96 -25.57 -35.32 39.55
C TYR A 96 -24.85 -36.20 40.59
N GLU A 97 -25.58 -36.76 41.55
CA GLU A 97 -25.09 -37.83 42.42
C GLU A 97 -24.93 -39.16 41.65
N SER A 98 -25.96 -39.59 40.90
CA SER A 98 -25.94 -40.90 40.22
C SER A 98 -24.80 -41.05 39.20
N VAL A 99 -24.33 -39.98 38.54
CA VAL A 99 -23.16 -40.05 37.63
C VAL A 99 -21.82 -40.14 38.37
N GLN A 100 -21.75 -39.72 39.64
CA GLN A 100 -20.54 -39.86 40.47
C GLN A 100 -20.24 -41.31 40.84
N HIS A 101 -21.24 -42.20 40.81
CA HIS A 101 -21.02 -43.64 40.99
C HIS A 101 -20.28 -44.31 39.81
N ALA A 102 -20.07 -43.63 38.68
CA ALA A 102 -19.28 -44.16 37.57
C ALA A 102 -17.84 -44.47 38.03
N GLY A 103 -17.43 -45.74 37.99
CA GLY A 103 -16.17 -46.20 38.60
C GLY A 103 -14.90 -45.57 38.01
N ASN A 104 -14.92 -45.20 36.72
CA ASN A 104 -13.79 -44.55 36.05
C ASN A 104 -13.92 -43.02 36.06
N ILE A 105 -12.87 -42.32 36.50
CA ILE A 105 -12.86 -40.85 36.65
C ILE A 105 -13.09 -40.07 35.34
N ILE A 106 -12.64 -40.59 34.19
CA ILE A 106 -12.86 -39.96 32.88
C ILE A 106 -14.37 -39.93 32.53
N PRO A 107 -15.07 -41.08 32.37
CA PRO A 107 -16.53 -41.09 32.20
C PRO A 107 -17.28 -40.29 33.27
N ARG A 108 -16.88 -40.42 34.54
CA ARG A 108 -17.49 -39.70 35.66
C ARG A 108 -17.52 -38.20 35.41
N LEU A 109 -16.38 -37.58 35.13
CA LEU A 109 -16.29 -36.12 35.02
C LEU A 109 -16.90 -35.58 33.71
N TYR A 110 -16.78 -36.30 32.59
CA TYR A 110 -17.49 -35.89 31.36
C TYR A 110 -19.02 -35.90 31.54
N LEU A 111 -19.57 -36.94 32.19
CA LEU A 111 -21.01 -37.00 32.50
C LEU A 111 -21.39 -35.93 33.54
N LEU A 112 -20.59 -35.73 34.58
CA LEU A 112 -20.80 -34.71 35.61
C LEU A 112 -20.88 -33.29 35.02
N ILE A 113 -20.03 -32.98 34.03
CA ILE A 113 -20.05 -31.69 33.33
C ILE A 113 -21.35 -31.47 32.54
N ILE A 114 -21.83 -32.47 31.81
CA ILE A 114 -23.09 -32.34 31.04
C ILE A 114 -24.28 -32.18 31.98
N VAL A 115 -24.33 -32.96 33.06
CA VAL A 115 -25.40 -32.84 34.08
C VAL A 115 -25.29 -31.50 34.80
N GLY A 116 -24.09 -31.09 35.23
CA GLY A 116 -23.83 -29.82 35.91
C GLY A 116 -24.17 -28.60 35.07
N ARG A 117 -23.83 -28.61 33.77
CA ARG A 117 -24.25 -27.59 32.80
C ARG A 117 -25.77 -27.43 32.78
N ASN A 118 -26.50 -28.54 32.66
CA ASN A 118 -27.97 -28.52 32.63
C ASN A 118 -28.59 -28.19 33.99
N TYR A 119 -27.91 -28.52 35.09
CA TYR A 119 -28.29 -28.15 36.46
C TYR A 119 -28.21 -26.62 36.67
N ILE A 120 -27.14 -25.97 36.17
CA ILE A 120 -27.02 -24.50 36.11
C ILE A 120 -28.06 -23.91 35.15
N LYS A 121 -28.19 -24.45 33.94
CA LYS A 121 -29.11 -23.95 32.89
C LYS A 121 -30.55 -23.82 33.40
N ASN A 122 -31.00 -24.81 34.16
CA ASN A 122 -32.34 -24.87 34.74
C ASN A 122 -32.55 -23.98 35.98
N LYS A 123 -31.51 -23.25 36.44
CA LYS A 123 -31.49 -22.37 37.63
C LYS A 123 -31.87 -23.08 38.95
N ASP A 124 -31.85 -24.41 38.98
CA ASP A 124 -32.10 -25.23 40.19
C ASP A 124 -30.95 -25.11 41.22
N ILE A 125 -29.78 -24.61 40.81
CA ILE A 125 -28.64 -24.28 41.69
C ILE A 125 -27.83 -23.09 41.13
N LYS A 126 -27.21 -22.32 42.03
CA LYS A 126 -26.39 -21.14 41.67
C LYS A 126 -25.10 -21.52 40.95
N ALA A 127 -24.85 -20.87 39.81
CA ALA A 127 -23.76 -21.16 38.88
C ALA A 127 -22.40 -21.35 39.56
N LYS A 128 -22.00 -20.40 40.43
CA LYS A 128 -20.68 -20.42 41.08
C LYS A 128 -20.37 -21.68 41.88
N TYR A 129 -21.37 -22.31 42.51
CA TYR A 129 -21.14 -23.50 43.33
C TYR A 129 -20.81 -24.72 42.46
N ILE A 130 -21.58 -24.95 41.39
CA ILE A 130 -21.32 -26.07 40.45
C ILE A 130 -20.09 -25.80 39.59
N LEU A 131 -19.86 -24.57 39.11
CA LEU A 131 -18.64 -24.22 38.36
C LEU A 131 -17.38 -24.41 39.19
N LYS A 132 -17.41 -24.07 40.49
CA LYS A 132 -16.31 -24.31 41.43
C LYS A 132 -16.12 -25.80 41.71
N ASP A 133 -17.19 -26.52 42.06
CA ASP A 133 -17.14 -27.97 42.34
C ASP A 133 -16.57 -28.77 41.17
N MET A 134 -17.10 -28.57 39.95
CA MET A 134 -16.58 -29.23 38.75
C MET A 134 -15.11 -28.85 38.46
N THR A 135 -14.69 -27.62 38.74
CA THR A 135 -13.30 -27.17 38.54
C THR A 135 -12.33 -27.79 39.54
N GLU A 136 -12.73 -27.95 40.80
CA GLU A 136 -11.99 -28.68 41.84
C GLU A 136 -11.92 -30.17 41.51
N LEU A 137 -13.04 -30.82 41.18
CA LEU A 137 -13.09 -32.23 40.80
C LEU A 137 -12.26 -32.54 39.54
N CYS A 138 -12.18 -31.60 38.57
CA CYS A 138 -11.26 -31.70 37.44
C CYS A 138 -9.77 -31.70 37.82
N LYS A 139 -9.38 -31.24 39.03
CA LYS A 139 -8.00 -31.41 39.53
C LYS A 139 -7.65 -32.88 39.81
N GLY A 140 -8.64 -33.79 39.88
CA GLY A 140 -8.41 -35.23 39.96
C GLY A 140 -7.68 -35.84 38.74
N ILE A 141 -7.68 -35.17 37.58
CA ILE A 141 -7.01 -35.68 36.36
C ILE A 141 -5.69 -34.95 36.11
N GLN A 142 -4.61 -35.49 36.67
CA GLN A 142 -3.24 -34.96 36.55
C GLN A 142 -2.51 -35.41 35.26
N HIS A 143 -3.11 -36.27 34.42
CA HIS A 143 -2.53 -36.72 33.15
C HIS A 143 -2.68 -35.64 32.06
N PRO A 144 -1.59 -35.11 31.47
CA PRO A 144 -1.60 -33.94 30.57
C PRO A 144 -2.71 -33.92 29.51
N LEU A 145 -2.68 -34.85 28.54
CA LEU A 145 -3.56 -34.82 27.37
C LEU A 145 -5.05 -34.90 27.77
N ARG A 146 -5.43 -35.95 28.50
CA ARG A 146 -6.79 -36.18 28.99
C ARG A 146 -7.32 -35.03 29.86
N GLY A 147 -6.46 -34.44 30.71
CA GLY A 147 -6.81 -33.31 31.57
C GLY A 147 -7.06 -32.02 30.78
N LEU A 148 -6.22 -31.72 29.78
CA LEU A 148 -6.41 -30.59 28.87
C LEU A 148 -7.73 -30.71 28.09
N PHE A 149 -8.02 -31.88 27.52
CA PHE A 149 -9.28 -32.11 26.81
C PHE A 149 -10.51 -32.05 27.74
N LEU A 150 -10.41 -32.54 28.98
CA LEU A 150 -11.50 -32.42 29.97
C LEU A 150 -11.75 -30.96 30.38
N ARG A 151 -10.70 -30.14 30.57
CA ARG A 151 -10.87 -28.72 30.90
C ARG A 151 -11.38 -27.89 29.72
N TYR A 152 -10.94 -28.23 28.50
CA TYR A 152 -11.50 -27.66 27.27
C TYR A 152 -12.99 -28.02 27.13
N PHE A 153 -13.38 -29.27 27.43
CA PHE A 153 -14.78 -29.70 27.46
C PHE A 153 -15.60 -28.92 28.50
N LEU A 154 -15.11 -28.83 29.75
CA LEU A 154 -15.73 -28.05 30.83
C LEU A 154 -16.04 -26.61 30.39
N ILE A 155 -15.06 -25.92 29.80
CA ILE A 155 -15.21 -24.53 29.36
C ILE A 155 -16.15 -24.42 28.16
N GLN A 156 -16.02 -25.28 27.15
CA GLN A 156 -16.87 -25.23 25.96
C GLN A 156 -18.34 -25.60 26.25
N MET A 157 -18.59 -26.41 27.29
CA MET A 157 -19.92 -26.71 27.81
C MET A 157 -20.47 -25.59 28.70
N CYS A 158 -19.64 -24.95 29.54
CA CYS A 158 -20.14 -23.93 30.49
C CYS A 158 -20.14 -22.49 29.96
N LYS A 159 -19.53 -22.22 28.78
CA LYS A 159 -19.37 -20.87 28.20
C LYS A 159 -20.65 -20.01 28.19
N ASP A 160 -21.81 -20.62 27.94
CA ASP A 160 -23.11 -19.95 27.84
C ASP A 160 -23.86 -19.88 29.20
N ARG A 161 -23.18 -20.23 30.29
CA ARG A 161 -23.71 -20.39 31.66
C ARG A 161 -22.75 -19.85 32.74
N ILE A 162 -21.80 -18.99 32.35
CA ILE A 162 -20.88 -18.28 33.25
C ILE A 162 -21.64 -17.06 33.85
N PRO A 163 -21.50 -16.76 35.16
CA PRO A 163 -22.11 -15.58 35.78
C PRO A 163 -21.29 -14.31 35.50
N ASP A 164 -21.26 -13.92 34.22
CA ASP A 164 -20.63 -12.68 33.74
C ASP A 164 -21.54 -11.46 33.97
N THR A 165 -20.97 -10.26 33.86
CA THR A 165 -21.70 -8.99 34.01
C THR A 165 -22.86 -8.92 33.03
N GLY A 166 -24.07 -8.64 33.52
CA GLY A 166 -25.29 -8.56 32.70
C GLY A 166 -25.85 -9.90 32.23
N SER A 167 -25.29 -11.03 32.67
CA SER A 167 -25.79 -12.36 32.32
C SER A 167 -27.01 -12.78 33.16
N GLU A 168 -27.88 -13.61 32.56
CA GLU A 168 -28.99 -14.34 33.23
C GLU A 168 -28.60 -15.09 34.53
N TYR A 169 -27.30 -15.34 34.73
CA TYR A 169 -26.73 -16.09 35.85
C TYR A 169 -26.11 -15.19 36.93
N GLU A 170 -25.72 -13.96 36.58
CA GLU A 170 -25.46 -12.90 37.56
C GLU A 170 -26.80 -12.37 38.11
N GLU A 171 -27.77 -12.06 37.25
CA GLU A 171 -29.12 -11.60 37.63
C GLU A 171 -29.84 -12.54 38.60
N ALA A 172 -29.71 -13.85 38.40
CA ALA A 172 -30.24 -14.88 39.32
C ALA A 172 -29.48 -14.95 40.68
N GLY A 173 -28.57 -14.01 40.94
CA GLY A 173 -27.65 -13.99 42.07
C GLY A 173 -26.73 -15.21 42.10
N GLY A 174 -26.42 -15.80 40.93
CA GLY A 174 -25.71 -17.07 40.78
C GLY A 174 -24.19 -16.98 40.86
N GLY A 175 -23.64 -15.76 40.74
CA GLY A 175 -22.22 -15.40 40.84
C GLY A 175 -22.02 -13.95 40.40
N ASN A 176 -20.79 -13.56 40.11
CA ASN A 176 -20.43 -12.28 39.48
C ASN A 176 -19.14 -12.43 38.63
N ILE A 177 -18.68 -11.33 38.03
CA ILE A 177 -17.43 -11.26 37.25
C ILE A 177 -16.18 -11.83 37.98
N ASP A 178 -16.08 -11.71 39.31
CA ASP A 178 -14.96 -12.31 40.07
C ASP A 178 -15.08 -13.85 40.16
N ASP A 179 -16.29 -14.39 40.41
CA ASP A 179 -16.56 -15.84 40.34
C ASP A 179 -16.30 -16.38 38.93
N ALA A 180 -16.71 -15.64 37.88
CA ALA A 180 -16.49 -15.98 36.47
C ALA A 180 -15.01 -15.99 36.08
N PHE A 181 -14.26 -14.97 36.51
CA PHE A 181 -12.84 -14.86 36.22
C PHE A 181 -12.04 -15.92 36.98
N GLU A 182 -12.29 -16.16 38.27
CA GLU A 182 -11.60 -17.21 39.03
C GLU A 182 -11.88 -18.63 38.49
N PHE A 183 -13.08 -18.88 37.95
CA PHE A 183 -13.38 -20.12 37.23
C PHE A 183 -12.49 -20.31 36.00
N LEU A 184 -12.39 -19.31 35.12
CA LEU A 184 -11.53 -19.38 33.94
C LEU A 184 -10.04 -19.41 34.31
N LEU A 185 -9.62 -18.61 35.30
CA LEU A 185 -8.24 -18.47 35.76
C LEU A 185 -7.72 -19.75 36.42
N THR A 186 -8.53 -20.40 37.25
CA THR A 186 -8.17 -21.70 37.85
C THR A 186 -8.02 -22.77 36.77
N ASN A 187 -8.93 -22.81 35.79
CA ASN A 187 -8.84 -23.74 34.67
C ASN A 187 -7.64 -23.44 33.75
N PHE A 188 -7.30 -22.17 33.53
CA PHE A 188 -6.11 -21.74 32.81
C PHE A 188 -4.83 -22.20 33.50
N TYR A 189 -4.67 -21.93 34.80
CA TYR A 189 -3.47 -22.28 35.55
C TYR A 189 -3.25 -23.80 35.64
N GLU A 190 -4.29 -24.58 35.90
CA GLU A 190 -4.19 -26.04 35.89
C GLU A 190 -3.92 -26.60 34.48
N SER A 191 -4.44 -25.96 33.42
CA SER A 191 -4.11 -26.32 32.04
C SER A 191 -2.65 -26.03 31.71
N LEU A 192 -2.10 -24.90 32.16
CA LEU A 192 -0.67 -24.56 32.03
C LEU A 192 0.23 -25.58 32.73
N LYS A 193 -0.12 -26.02 33.96
CA LYS A 193 0.59 -27.10 34.67
C LYS A 193 0.57 -28.40 33.89
N LEU A 194 -0.60 -28.82 33.40
CA LEU A 194 -0.76 -30.03 32.60
C LEU A 194 0.07 -29.96 31.31
N TRP A 195 0.04 -28.82 30.62
CA TRP A 195 0.80 -28.61 29.38
C TRP A 195 2.31 -28.60 29.61
N SER A 196 2.79 -27.98 30.69
CA SER A 196 4.21 -27.96 31.08
C SER A 196 4.78 -29.38 31.23
N ARG A 197 4.06 -30.28 31.91
CA ARG A 197 4.44 -31.68 32.15
C ARG A 197 4.50 -32.57 30.90
N MET A 198 4.13 -32.07 29.71
CA MET A 198 4.29 -32.85 28.48
C MET A 198 5.76 -33.11 28.11
N ASN A 199 6.71 -32.34 28.67
CA ASN A 199 8.14 -32.53 28.49
C ASN A 199 8.68 -33.82 29.16
N ASP A 200 8.03 -34.29 30.23
CA ASP A 200 8.59 -35.29 31.16
C ASP A 200 8.72 -36.71 30.57
N LYS A 201 8.25 -36.91 29.33
CA LYS A 201 8.32 -38.18 28.60
C LYS A 201 9.69 -38.51 28.00
N ILE A 202 10.64 -37.57 27.96
CA ILE A 202 11.94 -37.75 27.29
C ILE A 202 12.93 -38.49 28.21
N ILE A 203 12.78 -39.82 28.31
CA ILE A 203 13.71 -40.67 29.04
C ILE A 203 15.04 -40.74 28.27
N LYS A 204 16.14 -40.29 28.90
CA LYS A 204 17.50 -40.50 28.38
C LYS A 204 17.93 -41.95 28.60
N ILE A 205 17.69 -42.82 27.62
CA ILE A 205 18.25 -44.18 27.62
C ILE A 205 19.73 -44.11 27.17
N PRO A 206 20.71 -44.67 27.90
CA PRO A 206 22.14 -44.55 27.58
C PRO A 206 22.63 -45.19 26.27
N SER A 207 21.74 -45.79 25.47
CA SER A 207 22.08 -46.59 24.28
C SER A 207 21.47 -46.09 22.96
N MET A 208 20.78 -44.94 22.95
CA MET A 208 20.22 -44.37 21.71
C MET A 208 21.22 -43.46 20.99
N GLN A 209 21.23 -43.53 19.66
CA GLN A 209 22.03 -42.65 18.79
C GLN A 209 21.52 -41.20 18.88
N GLU A 210 22.43 -40.22 18.85
CA GLU A 210 22.10 -38.80 19.09
C GLU A 210 21.05 -38.25 18.11
N GLU A 211 21.11 -38.61 16.83
CA GLU A 211 20.13 -38.19 15.82
C GLU A 211 18.70 -38.69 16.14
N GLN A 212 18.58 -39.91 16.66
CA GLN A 212 17.28 -40.48 17.07
C GLN A 212 16.73 -39.75 18.30
N ILE A 213 17.61 -39.38 19.25
CA ILE A 213 17.25 -38.56 20.41
C ILE A 213 16.79 -37.16 19.96
N VAL A 214 17.48 -36.53 19.00
CA VAL A 214 17.09 -35.22 18.44
C VAL A 214 15.73 -35.30 17.73
N ASN A 215 15.54 -36.27 16.84
CA ASN A 215 14.28 -36.44 16.12
C ASN A 215 13.10 -36.73 17.06
N ASN A 216 13.30 -37.54 18.10
CA ASN A 216 12.27 -37.78 19.12
C ASN A 216 11.96 -36.52 19.95
N ARG A 217 12.95 -35.70 20.28
CA ARG A 217 12.71 -34.38 20.92
C ARG A 217 11.88 -33.47 20.02
N VAL A 218 12.21 -33.37 18.73
CA VAL A 218 11.45 -32.57 17.76
C VAL A 218 10.01 -33.05 17.64
N LYS A 219 9.77 -34.38 17.59
CA LYS A 219 8.41 -34.96 17.60
C LYS A 219 7.63 -34.59 18.87
N VAL A 220 8.24 -34.75 20.05
CA VAL A 220 7.60 -34.42 21.35
C VAL A 220 7.30 -32.92 21.48
N LEU A 221 8.21 -32.04 21.06
CA LEU A 221 7.99 -30.59 21.07
C LEU A 221 6.86 -30.19 20.11
N LYS A 222 6.76 -30.83 18.94
CA LYS A 222 5.64 -30.61 18.02
C LYS A 222 4.31 -31.09 18.60
N GLU A 223 4.24 -32.33 19.10
CA GLU A 223 3.04 -32.88 19.75
C GLU A 223 2.58 -32.05 20.96
N LYS A 224 3.53 -31.43 21.67
CA LYS A 224 3.24 -30.46 22.72
C LYS A 224 2.64 -29.17 22.16
N MET A 225 3.14 -28.63 21.05
CA MET A 225 2.60 -27.42 20.45
C MET A 225 1.25 -27.64 19.74
N ASP A 226 0.97 -28.86 19.26
CA ASP A 226 -0.31 -29.21 18.63
C ASP A 226 -1.53 -28.99 19.58
N VAL A 227 -1.35 -29.09 20.91
CA VAL A 227 -2.43 -28.86 21.90
C VAL A 227 -2.54 -27.40 22.39
N LYS A 228 -1.70 -26.48 21.93
CA LYS A 228 -1.60 -25.11 22.48
C LYS A 228 -2.93 -24.35 22.46
N MET A 229 -3.73 -24.55 21.40
CA MET A 229 -5.04 -23.90 21.21
C MET A 229 -6.06 -24.26 22.30
N LEU A 230 -5.94 -25.42 22.94
CA LEU A 230 -6.81 -25.79 24.08
C LEU A 230 -6.63 -24.81 25.24
N VAL A 231 -5.37 -24.43 25.53
CA VAL A 231 -5.02 -23.47 26.59
C VAL A 231 -5.31 -22.03 26.15
N GLY A 232 -4.96 -21.67 24.91
CA GLY A 232 -5.22 -20.34 24.35
C GLY A 232 -6.72 -19.99 24.28
N SER A 233 -7.59 -20.98 24.04
CA SER A 233 -9.05 -20.78 24.04
C SER A 233 -9.60 -20.26 25.37
N ILE A 234 -8.92 -20.50 26.49
CA ILE A 234 -9.33 -20.05 27.81
C ILE A 234 -9.14 -18.53 27.95
N LEU A 235 -8.03 -17.99 27.40
CA LEU A 235 -7.82 -16.54 27.30
C LEU A 235 -8.88 -15.89 26.40
N VAL A 236 -9.25 -16.55 25.31
CA VAL A 236 -10.33 -16.07 24.41
C VAL A 236 -11.67 -16.01 25.14
N ARG A 237 -11.93 -16.89 26.12
CA ARG A 237 -13.11 -16.74 26.99
C ARG A 237 -12.96 -15.65 28.03
N MET A 238 -11.75 -15.32 28.50
CA MET A 238 -11.53 -14.21 29.44
C MET A 238 -11.76 -12.84 28.79
N SER A 239 -11.33 -12.63 27.54
CA SER A 239 -11.57 -11.36 26.84
C SER A 239 -12.96 -11.22 26.22
N GLN A 240 -13.74 -12.30 26.21
CA GLN A 240 -15.15 -12.31 25.82
C GLN A 240 -16.11 -12.04 27.00
N LEU A 241 -15.60 -11.83 28.21
CA LEU A 241 -16.43 -11.42 29.35
C LEU A 241 -16.76 -9.93 29.23
N GLU A 242 -18.04 -9.56 29.32
CA GLU A 242 -18.49 -8.17 29.30
C GLU A 242 -17.93 -7.38 30.50
N GLY A 243 -17.71 -8.06 31.63
CA GLY A 243 -17.02 -7.47 32.79
C GLY A 243 -15.51 -7.24 32.62
N MET A 244 -14.87 -7.68 31.53
CA MET A 244 -13.42 -7.53 31.26
C MET A 244 -13.05 -6.11 30.77
N THR A 245 -13.46 -5.10 31.54
CA THR A 245 -13.11 -3.70 31.30
C THR A 245 -11.61 -3.44 31.39
N LYS A 246 -11.12 -2.35 30.77
CA LYS A 246 -9.74 -1.86 30.91
C LYS A 246 -9.24 -1.85 32.36
N GLN A 247 -10.05 -1.35 33.29
CA GLN A 247 -9.67 -1.25 34.70
C GLN A 247 -9.54 -2.65 35.34
N TYR A 248 -10.53 -3.52 35.13
CA TYR A 248 -10.48 -4.91 35.61
C TYR A 248 -9.27 -5.68 35.04
N TYR A 249 -8.94 -5.42 33.77
CA TYR A 249 -7.77 -6.01 33.11
C TYR A 249 -6.46 -5.61 33.79
N LEU A 250 -6.27 -4.31 34.07
CA LEU A 250 -5.06 -3.76 34.70
C LEU A 250 -4.93 -4.18 36.18
N GLU A 251 -6.00 -4.10 36.95
CA GLU A 251 -5.97 -4.34 38.41
C GLU A 251 -5.97 -5.82 38.79
N LYS A 252 -6.75 -6.66 38.08
CA LYS A 252 -7.01 -8.05 38.47
C LYS A 252 -6.54 -9.08 37.45
N CYS A 253 -6.74 -8.84 36.15
CA CYS A 253 -6.52 -9.87 35.13
C CYS A 253 -5.02 -10.07 34.83
N LEU A 254 -4.37 -9.05 34.26
CA LEU A 254 -2.99 -9.13 33.81
C LEU A 254 -2.01 -9.48 34.95
N PRO A 255 -2.09 -8.91 36.16
CA PRO A 255 -1.17 -9.27 37.25
C PRO A 255 -1.20 -10.76 37.61
N LYS A 256 -2.40 -11.39 37.64
CA LYS A 256 -2.53 -12.82 37.93
C LYS A 256 -2.03 -13.70 36.77
N LEU A 257 -2.32 -13.30 35.51
CA LEU A 257 -1.81 -14.01 34.33
C LEU A 257 -0.27 -13.99 34.28
N LEU A 258 0.36 -12.83 34.53
CA LEU A 258 1.81 -12.69 34.56
C LEU A 258 2.46 -13.46 35.71
N LEU A 259 1.87 -13.45 36.91
CA LEU A 259 2.33 -14.24 38.05
C LEU A 259 2.32 -15.75 37.75
N TYR A 260 1.33 -16.24 37.01
CA TYR A 260 1.29 -17.65 36.60
C TYR A 260 2.28 -17.95 35.48
N LEU A 261 2.60 -16.99 34.61
CA LEU A 261 3.63 -17.13 33.58
C LEU A 261 5.06 -17.15 34.13
N SER A 262 5.38 -16.33 35.14
CA SER A 262 6.69 -16.36 35.81
C SER A 262 6.98 -17.68 36.52
N ASN A 263 5.94 -18.45 36.84
CA ASN A 263 6.05 -19.76 37.50
C ASN A 263 6.25 -20.94 36.51
N ILE A 264 6.39 -20.69 35.20
CA ILE A 264 6.53 -21.72 34.17
C ILE A 264 7.97 -21.78 33.65
N ASN A 265 8.64 -22.92 33.85
CA ASN A 265 10.01 -23.15 33.38
C ASN A 265 10.06 -23.70 31.94
N ASP A 266 9.31 -23.09 31.03
CA ASP A 266 9.24 -23.48 29.60
C ASP A 266 9.03 -22.25 28.70
N SER A 267 10.05 -21.93 27.89
CA SER A 267 10.07 -20.73 27.04
C SER A 267 9.09 -20.78 25.87
N LEU A 268 8.72 -21.97 25.36
CA LEU A 268 7.78 -22.11 24.26
C LEU A 268 6.33 -21.92 24.74
N ILE A 269 6.00 -22.41 25.94
CA ILE A 269 4.74 -22.09 26.61
C ILE A 269 4.66 -20.59 26.88
N GLN A 270 5.71 -20.00 27.48
CA GLN A 270 5.74 -18.56 27.77
C GLN A 270 5.55 -17.72 26.50
N GLN A 271 6.25 -18.05 25.40
CA GLN A 271 6.12 -17.35 24.12
C GLN A 271 4.68 -17.38 23.62
N TYR A 272 4.09 -18.57 23.45
CA TYR A 272 2.74 -18.69 22.90
C TYR A 272 1.69 -17.99 23.76
N ILE A 273 1.83 -18.01 25.09
CA ILE A 273 0.87 -17.35 25.98
C ILE A 273 1.04 -15.82 25.94
N PHE A 274 2.25 -15.28 25.84
CA PHE A 274 2.44 -13.84 25.61
C PHE A 274 1.90 -13.39 24.25
N GLU A 275 2.19 -14.14 23.18
CA GLU A 275 1.57 -13.93 21.86
C GLU A 275 0.03 -13.96 21.98
N SER A 276 -0.53 -14.93 22.70
CA SER A 276 -1.97 -15.05 22.93
C SER A 276 -2.53 -13.86 23.70
N ILE A 277 -1.89 -13.40 24.79
CA ILE A 277 -2.33 -12.21 25.54
C ILE A 277 -2.38 -10.98 24.60
N VAL A 278 -1.33 -10.77 23.80
CA VAL A 278 -1.25 -9.66 22.83
C VAL A 278 -2.25 -9.80 21.66
N GLN A 279 -2.70 -11.00 21.33
CA GLN A 279 -3.69 -11.25 20.27
C GLN A 279 -5.15 -11.19 20.75
N VAL A 280 -5.40 -11.40 22.05
CA VAL A 280 -6.74 -11.77 22.54
C VAL A 280 -7.45 -10.68 23.35
N PHE A 281 -6.72 -9.81 24.06
CA PHE A 281 -7.31 -8.65 24.75
C PHE A 281 -7.46 -7.45 23.79
N SER A 282 -8.00 -6.32 24.25
CA SER A 282 -8.21 -5.12 23.42
C SER A 282 -6.95 -4.26 23.31
N ASP A 283 -6.89 -3.43 22.25
CA ASP A 283 -5.78 -2.49 22.01
C ASP A 283 -5.68 -1.43 23.12
N GLU A 284 -6.82 -0.96 23.64
CA GLU A 284 -6.88 -0.09 24.80
C GLU A 284 -6.20 -0.73 26.02
N CYS A 285 -6.52 -1.99 26.32
CA CYS A 285 -5.88 -2.74 27.41
C CYS A 285 -4.36 -2.79 27.23
N HIS A 286 -3.85 -2.98 26.01
CA HIS A 286 -2.42 -3.03 25.72
C HIS A 286 -1.72 -1.67 25.81
N ILE A 287 -2.37 -0.57 25.40
CA ILE A 287 -1.79 0.79 25.51
C ILE A 287 -1.52 1.15 26.98
N TYR A 288 -2.50 0.96 27.86
CA TYR A 288 -2.34 1.30 29.28
C TYR A 288 -1.58 0.23 30.08
N SER A 289 -1.43 -1.00 29.56
CA SER A 289 -0.63 -2.05 30.20
C SER A 289 0.81 -2.17 29.65
N LEU A 290 1.23 -1.25 28.78
CA LEU A 290 2.43 -1.41 27.96
C LEU A 290 3.71 -1.59 28.80
N GLU A 291 3.90 -0.73 29.81
CA GLU A 291 5.04 -0.81 30.72
C GLU A 291 5.06 -2.12 31.51
N ILE A 292 3.90 -2.55 32.01
CA ILE A 292 3.75 -3.79 32.80
C ILE A 292 4.13 -5.00 31.93
N LEU A 293 3.67 -5.01 30.69
CA LEU A 293 3.91 -6.08 29.73
C LEU A 293 5.39 -6.16 29.31
N LEU A 294 6.00 -5.03 28.95
CA LEU A 294 7.41 -4.99 28.53
C LEU A 294 8.37 -5.31 29.68
N ASN A 295 8.08 -4.82 30.90
CA ASN A 295 8.83 -5.21 32.10
C ASN A 295 8.68 -6.70 32.44
N ALA A 296 7.52 -7.31 32.19
CA ALA A 296 7.36 -8.75 32.38
C ALA A 296 8.18 -9.57 31.37
N ILE A 297 8.18 -9.16 30.09
CA ILE A 297 8.99 -9.79 29.04
C ILE A 297 10.50 -9.65 29.36
N LEU A 298 10.95 -8.52 29.92
CA LEU A 298 12.35 -8.33 30.34
C LEU A 298 12.80 -9.25 31.48
N LYS A 299 11.89 -9.54 32.42
CA LYS A 299 12.14 -10.31 33.66
C LYS A 299 12.07 -11.83 33.48
N ILE A 300 11.48 -12.29 32.39
CA ILE A 300 11.24 -13.70 32.11
C ILE A 300 12.44 -14.33 31.37
N ASN A 301 12.50 -15.67 31.41
CA ASN A 301 13.59 -16.53 30.95
C ASN A 301 14.34 -16.02 29.71
N THR A 302 15.67 -15.89 29.80
CA THR A 302 16.55 -15.43 28.72
C THR A 302 16.52 -16.30 27.46
N SER A 303 16.00 -17.53 27.55
CA SER A 303 15.74 -18.42 26.40
C SER A 303 14.42 -18.12 25.65
N LEU A 304 13.66 -17.10 26.05
CA LEU A 304 12.41 -16.68 25.37
C LEU A 304 12.73 -15.91 24.09
N ASP A 305 12.14 -16.29 22.94
CA ASP A 305 12.24 -15.48 21.71
C ASP A 305 11.25 -14.31 21.73
N PHE A 306 11.50 -13.36 22.61
CA PHE A 306 10.68 -12.15 22.84
C PHE A 306 10.41 -11.32 21.56
N LYS A 307 11.24 -11.48 20.52
CA LYS A 307 11.17 -10.75 19.26
C LYS A 307 9.84 -10.97 18.55
N SER A 308 9.31 -12.20 18.60
CA SER A 308 7.99 -12.58 18.09
C SER A 308 6.84 -11.80 18.73
N ILE A 309 6.86 -11.71 20.06
CA ILE A 309 5.88 -10.99 20.89
C ILE A 309 5.93 -9.49 20.57
N LEU A 310 7.14 -8.90 20.50
CA LEU A 310 7.31 -7.48 20.17
C LEU A 310 6.85 -7.15 18.75
N ILE A 311 7.15 -7.98 17.75
CA ILE A 311 6.64 -7.80 16.37
C ILE A 311 5.11 -7.82 16.36
N THR A 312 4.49 -8.76 17.08
CA THR A 312 3.02 -8.87 17.16
C THR A 312 2.41 -7.63 17.83
N LEU A 313 3.00 -7.16 18.93
CA LEU A 313 2.56 -5.99 19.69
C LEU A 313 2.71 -4.69 18.87
N LEU A 314 3.86 -4.47 18.23
CA LEU A 314 4.13 -3.27 17.42
C LEU A 314 3.24 -3.21 16.17
N LYS A 315 3.02 -4.34 15.48
CA LYS A 315 2.06 -4.44 14.36
C LYS A 315 0.65 -4.07 14.80
N ARG A 316 0.23 -4.60 15.96
CA ARG A 316 -1.10 -4.37 16.52
C ARG A 316 -1.30 -2.90 16.89
N LEU A 317 -0.36 -2.30 17.64
CA LEU A 317 -0.39 -0.88 17.99
C LEU A 317 -0.44 0.02 16.75
N ARG A 318 0.37 -0.27 15.71
CA ARG A 318 0.29 0.50 14.45
C ARG A 318 -1.08 0.37 13.79
N TYR A 319 -1.64 -0.83 13.69
CA TYR A 319 -2.96 -1.02 13.08
C TYR A 319 -4.06 -0.24 13.84
N PHE A 320 -3.99 -0.21 15.17
CA PHE A 320 -4.87 0.63 16.00
C PHE A 320 -4.74 2.12 15.65
N ILE A 321 -3.51 2.63 15.49
CA ILE A 321 -3.25 4.04 15.14
C ILE A 321 -3.68 4.38 13.70
N GLU A 322 -3.50 3.46 12.75
CA GLU A 322 -3.89 3.66 11.35
C GLU A 322 -5.42 3.57 11.14
N SER A 323 -6.15 2.89 12.02
CA SER A 323 -7.61 2.77 11.97
C SER A 323 -8.34 3.82 12.83
N ASN A 324 -7.87 4.06 14.06
CA ASN A 324 -8.49 4.98 15.00
C ASN A 324 -7.76 6.33 15.04
N LYS A 325 -8.39 7.37 14.49
CA LYS A 325 -7.94 8.78 14.56
C LYS A 325 -8.07 9.41 15.97
N TYR A 326 -7.98 8.61 17.03
CA TYR A 326 -8.01 9.10 18.41
C TYR A 326 -6.63 9.61 18.82
N GLU A 327 -6.59 10.70 19.57
CA GLU A 327 -5.36 11.11 20.25
C GLU A 327 -4.93 9.99 21.21
N LEU A 328 -3.66 9.60 21.16
CA LEU A 328 -3.08 8.77 22.22
C LEU A 328 -3.12 9.53 23.56
N PRO A 329 -3.22 8.84 24.70
CA PRO A 329 -3.08 9.47 26.00
C PRO A 329 -1.73 10.19 26.08
N LYS A 330 -1.75 11.52 26.18
CA LYS A 330 -0.55 12.40 26.18
C LYS A 330 0.38 12.16 27.37
N GLU A 331 -0.04 11.29 28.29
CA GLU A 331 0.66 10.79 29.46
C GLU A 331 1.60 9.61 29.16
N ILE A 332 1.45 8.92 28.02
CA ILE A 332 2.16 7.66 27.70
C ILE A 332 3.21 7.90 26.59
N ASP A 333 4.49 7.99 26.98
CA ASP A 333 5.61 8.07 26.04
C ASP A 333 5.98 6.69 25.48
N ILE A 334 5.29 6.29 24.40
CA ILE A 334 5.55 5.04 23.67
C ILE A 334 6.97 4.99 23.10
N PHE A 335 7.53 6.11 22.64
CA PHE A 335 8.90 6.17 22.10
C PHE A 335 9.91 5.77 23.16
N HIS A 336 9.96 6.47 24.30
CA HIS A 336 10.96 6.21 25.33
C HIS A 336 10.80 4.81 25.92
N LEU A 337 9.56 4.41 26.22
CA LEU A 337 9.27 3.10 26.81
C LEU A 337 9.75 1.94 25.92
N PHE A 338 9.47 1.95 24.61
CA PHE A 338 10.02 0.94 23.72
C PHE A 338 11.53 1.10 23.51
N TYR A 339 12.03 2.33 23.33
CA TYR A 339 13.45 2.57 23.01
C TYR A 339 14.39 2.03 24.09
N ASP A 340 14.13 2.31 25.37
CA ASP A 340 14.99 1.88 26.47
C ASP A 340 14.99 0.35 26.63
N HIS A 341 13.84 -0.30 26.44
CA HIS A 341 13.76 -1.76 26.37
C HIS A 341 14.49 -2.32 25.14
N LEU A 342 14.38 -1.68 23.96
CA LEU A 342 15.04 -2.12 22.73
C LEU A 342 16.57 -1.99 22.79
N VAL A 343 17.13 -0.96 23.43
CA VAL A 343 18.58 -0.86 23.69
C VAL A 343 19.09 -2.12 24.40
N LEU A 344 18.40 -2.56 25.46
CA LEU A 344 18.75 -3.77 26.21
C LEU A 344 18.62 -5.04 25.37
N TYR A 345 17.60 -5.15 24.51
CA TYR A 345 17.40 -6.30 23.63
C TYR A 345 18.40 -6.36 22.47
N VAL A 346 18.83 -5.21 21.92
CA VAL A 346 19.89 -5.13 20.91
C VAL A 346 21.21 -5.59 21.49
N ASN A 347 21.62 -5.04 22.64
CA ASN A 347 22.87 -5.42 23.31
C ASN A 347 22.88 -6.93 23.62
N ARG A 348 21.82 -7.48 24.26
CA ARG A 348 21.66 -8.93 24.50
C ARG A 348 21.76 -9.80 23.23
N THR A 349 21.40 -9.27 22.07
CA THR A 349 21.48 -10.00 20.79
C THR A 349 22.90 -9.98 20.21
N LEU A 350 23.63 -8.88 20.35
CA LEU A 350 25.03 -8.76 19.93
C LEU A 350 25.97 -9.52 20.89
N ASP A 351 25.71 -9.45 22.20
CA ASP A 351 26.44 -10.16 23.26
C ASP A 351 26.40 -11.70 23.10
N TYR A 352 25.49 -12.25 22.29
CA TYR A 352 25.39 -13.69 22.04
C TYR A 352 26.61 -14.26 21.30
N ASN A 353 27.36 -13.42 20.56
CA ASN A 353 28.69 -13.74 20.01
C ASN A 353 29.78 -13.81 21.10
N GLY A 354 29.59 -13.14 22.24
CA GLY A 354 30.59 -12.89 23.27
C GLY A 354 30.81 -14.02 24.29
N LYS A 355 30.72 -15.30 23.90
CA LYS A 355 30.87 -16.44 24.82
C LYS A 355 32.32 -16.70 25.26
N THR A 356 32.87 -15.78 26.07
CA THR A 356 33.81 -16.16 27.14
C THR A 356 33.02 -16.26 28.44
N ALA A 357 33.14 -17.39 29.14
CA ALA A 357 32.29 -17.69 30.29
C ALA A 357 32.79 -17.02 31.57
N TYR A 358 31.91 -16.33 32.30
CA TYR A 358 32.05 -16.11 33.74
C TYR A 358 30.70 -16.20 34.46
N ASN A 359 30.76 -16.42 35.78
CA ASN A 359 29.66 -16.99 36.56
C ASN A 359 28.52 -16.02 36.85
N ALA A 360 27.29 -16.54 36.81
CA ALA A 360 26.09 -15.83 37.24
C ALA A 360 25.94 -15.83 38.78
N ASN A 361 26.63 -14.93 39.47
CA ASN A 361 26.26 -14.50 40.82
C ASN A 361 25.50 -13.17 40.73
N PHE A 362 24.18 -13.27 40.56
CA PHE A 362 23.28 -12.11 40.47
C PHE A 362 22.72 -11.77 41.87
N ASP A 363 23.59 -11.28 42.75
CA ASP A 363 23.13 -10.69 44.01
C ASP A 363 22.43 -9.34 43.75
N GLY A 364 21.27 -9.15 44.37
CA GLY A 364 20.55 -7.89 44.32
C GLY A 364 21.30 -6.78 45.06
N THR A 365 20.99 -5.53 44.72
CA THR A 365 21.57 -4.30 45.28
C THR A 365 23.03 -4.00 44.91
N ASN A 366 23.21 -3.28 43.79
CA ASN A 366 24.00 -2.05 43.87
C ASN A 366 23.64 -1.04 42.76
N LYS A 367 23.80 0.25 43.08
CA LYS A 367 23.62 1.34 42.12
C LYS A 367 24.89 1.45 41.27
N TYR A 368 24.77 1.31 39.94
CA TYR A 368 25.83 1.75 39.04
C TYR A 368 25.61 3.18 38.58
N LYS A 369 26.70 3.93 38.51
CA LYS A 369 26.70 5.38 38.35
C LYS A 369 26.35 5.77 36.92
N THR A 370 25.42 6.70 36.76
CA THR A 370 25.34 7.52 35.54
C THR A 370 26.60 8.37 35.44
N SER A 371 27.47 8.07 34.47
CA SER A 371 28.46 9.03 33.98
C SER A 371 27.76 9.91 32.95
N ASN A 372 27.61 11.20 33.25
CA ASN A 372 26.78 12.10 32.46
C ASN A 372 27.16 12.16 30.97
N LEU A 373 26.12 12.16 30.13
CA LEU A 373 26.10 12.82 28.83
C LEU A 373 24.76 13.56 28.76
N ASP A 374 24.77 14.82 29.17
CA ASP A 374 23.56 15.61 29.42
C ASP A 374 22.79 15.90 28.13
N TYR A 375 21.53 15.45 28.06
CA TYR A 375 20.57 15.77 27.01
C TYR A 375 19.15 15.91 27.59
N SER A 376 19.02 16.73 28.63
CA SER A 376 17.75 16.99 29.31
C SER A 376 17.54 18.48 29.64
N GLU A 377 17.84 19.38 28.70
CA GLU A 377 17.54 20.82 28.84
C GLU A 377 16.91 21.40 27.56
N THR A 378 15.70 20.91 27.26
CA THR A 378 14.70 21.55 26.39
C THR A 378 13.34 20.92 26.70
N TYR A 379 12.24 21.65 26.50
CA TYR A 379 10.85 21.19 26.74
C TYR A 379 10.42 20.94 28.19
N ARG A 380 10.88 21.77 29.14
CA ARG A 380 10.05 22.19 30.29
C ARG A 380 10.21 23.68 30.58
N ASN A 381 9.36 24.50 29.96
CA ASN A 381 8.88 25.80 30.45
C ASN A 381 7.92 26.41 29.42
N ALA A 382 6.64 26.06 29.49
CA ALA A 382 5.62 26.57 28.58
C ALA A 382 4.22 26.68 29.23
N GLU A 383 4.14 27.05 30.52
CA GLU A 383 2.89 27.60 31.09
C GLU A 383 3.12 28.36 32.41
N LYS A 384 2.61 29.60 32.49
CA LYS A 384 2.58 30.53 33.67
C LYS A 384 4.00 30.91 34.18
N VAL A 385 4.32 32.18 34.45
CA VAL A 385 3.57 33.22 35.18
C VAL A 385 3.83 34.62 34.57
N VAL A 386 2.86 35.53 34.71
CA VAL A 386 3.04 36.97 34.45
C VAL A 386 3.54 37.66 35.73
N LEU A 387 4.67 38.39 35.68
CA LEU A 387 4.91 39.70 36.34
C LEU A 387 6.41 40.15 36.31
N THR A 388 6.65 41.34 35.76
CA THR A 388 7.67 42.37 36.11
C THR A 388 9.18 42.05 36.26
N ASN A 389 9.96 42.71 35.39
CA ASN A 389 11.13 43.59 35.67
C ASN A 389 12.57 43.04 35.91
N ASN A 390 13.47 43.53 35.04
CA ASN A 390 14.85 44.03 35.27
C ASN A 390 16.00 43.08 35.69
N GLY A 391 17.09 43.05 34.90
CA GLY A 391 18.43 42.71 35.43
C GLY A 391 19.48 42.18 34.45
N SER A 392 20.43 43.04 34.08
CA SER A 392 21.85 42.81 33.67
C SER A 392 22.59 41.63 34.34
N SER A 393 23.72 41.08 33.81
CA SER A 393 24.44 41.22 32.52
C SER A 393 25.63 40.21 32.43
N ASP A 394 26.25 40.06 31.24
CA ASP A 394 27.65 39.65 30.95
C ASP A 394 28.19 38.28 31.46
N ALA A 395 28.59 37.33 30.58
CA ALA A 395 29.91 37.16 29.93
C ALA A 395 30.94 36.33 30.76
N SER A 396 31.89 35.53 30.21
CA SER A 396 32.08 34.94 28.87
C SER A 396 33.21 33.86 28.86
N ASN A 397 33.28 33.06 27.80
CA ASN A 397 34.51 32.49 27.18
C ASN A 397 35.43 31.44 27.89
N ASN A 398 35.36 30.20 27.36
CA ASN A 398 36.42 29.53 26.55
C ASN A 398 37.42 28.46 27.06
N TYR A 399 37.59 27.47 26.16
CA TYR A 399 38.77 26.64 25.77
C TYR A 399 39.38 25.51 26.64
N ALA A 400 39.09 24.27 26.18
CA ALA A 400 40.04 23.33 25.55
C ALA A 400 40.93 22.34 26.36
N SER A 401 40.53 21.06 26.24
CA SER A 401 41.31 19.95 25.62
C SER A 401 42.26 19.02 26.42
N ASN A 402 41.99 17.71 26.23
CA ASN A 402 42.91 16.61 25.89
C ASN A 402 43.85 15.91 26.92
N ASN A 403 43.52 14.62 27.14
CA ASN A 403 44.35 13.42 26.86
C ASN A 403 45.09 12.61 27.95
N CYS A 404 44.82 11.29 27.88
CA CYS A 404 45.75 10.14 27.97
C CYS A 404 46.15 9.45 29.29
N ALA A 405 45.75 8.17 29.37
CA ALA A 405 46.60 6.97 29.51
C ALA A 405 46.95 6.32 30.89
N SER A 406 46.30 5.17 31.13
CA SER A 406 46.91 3.83 31.33
C SER A 406 47.42 3.31 32.70
N ASN A 407 47.01 2.04 32.96
CA ASN A 407 47.76 0.89 33.54
C ASN A 407 47.96 0.66 35.07
N ASN A 408 47.39 -0.48 35.50
CA ASN A 408 48.01 -1.61 36.24
C ASN A 408 48.12 -1.70 37.79
N CYS A 409 47.47 -2.78 38.30
CA CYS A 409 47.99 -3.83 39.21
C CYS A 409 48.03 -3.69 40.77
N ALA A 410 47.16 -4.51 41.40
CA ALA A 410 47.48 -5.62 42.34
C ALA A 410 47.40 -5.52 43.89
N SER A 411 46.80 -6.59 44.47
CA SER A 411 47.11 -7.32 45.73
C SER A 411 46.55 -6.97 47.14
N ASN A 412 45.67 -7.88 47.62
CA ASN A 412 45.69 -8.66 48.88
C ASN A 412 45.32 -8.11 50.31
N ASN A 413 44.66 -9.04 51.06
CA ASN A 413 44.67 -9.30 52.54
C ASN A 413 43.61 -8.72 53.54
N CYS A 414 42.64 -9.60 53.88
CA CYS A 414 42.30 -10.15 55.23
C CYS A 414 41.69 -9.35 56.43
N ALA A 415 40.47 -9.79 56.82
CA ALA A 415 39.98 -10.22 58.16
C ALA A 415 39.58 -9.23 59.31
N SER A 416 38.38 -9.44 59.92
CA SER A 416 38.19 -9.81 61.36
C SER A 416 36.72 -9.92 61.88
N ASN A 417 36.53 -10.77 62.90
CA ASN A 417 35.32 -11.36 63.55
C ASN A 417 34.34 -10.45 64.38
N ASN A 418 33.08 -10.90 64.66
CA ASN A 418 32.59 -11.64 65.88
C ASN A 418 31.18 -11.31 66.50
N TYR A 419 30.49 -12.34 67.09
CA TYR A 419 29.33 -12.37 68.06
C TYR A 419 27.94 -11.75 67.65
N ALA A 420 26.73 -12.03 68.21
CA ALA A 420 26.02 -13.14 68.94
C ALA A 420 24.55 -12.67 69.34
N SER A 421 23.51 -13.42 69.78
CA SER A 421 22.97 -14.82 69.60
C SER A 421 21.55 -15.01 70.25
N ASN A 422 20.91 -16.19 70.07
CA ASN A 422 19.89 -16.90 70.94
C ASN A 422 18.34 -16.61 70.99
N ASN A 423 17.55 -17.50 70.33
CA ASN A 423 16.60 -18.54 70.87
C ASN A 423 15.17 -18.33 71.49
N CYS A 424 14.17 -18.95 70.80
CA CYS A 424 13.21 -20.03 71.23
C CYS A 424 11.81 -19.82 71.93
N ALA A 425 10.91 -20.81 71.65
CA ALA A 425 9.71 -21.33 72.40
C ALA A 425 8.30 -21.25 71.73
N SER A 426 7.31 -22.07 72.17
CA SER A 426 6.08 -22.43 71.40
C SER A 426 4.85 -22.98 72.22
N ASN A 427 3.70 -23.20 71.53
CA ASN A 427 2.55 -24.12 71.79
C ASN A 427 1.17 -23.64 72.37
N ASN A 428 0.11 -23.79 71.55
CA ASN A 428 -1.20 -24.49 71.73
C ASN A 428 -2.42 -24.06 72.64
N TYR A 429 -3.62 -24.34 72.07
CA TYR A 429 -4.94 -24.78 72.64
C TYR A 429 -6.08 -23.82 73.13
N ALA A 430 -7.17 -23.79 72.35
CA ALA A 430 -8.59 -24.16 72.66
C ALA A 430 -9.63 -23.26 73.45
N SER A 431 -10.75 -22.97 72.75
CA SER A 431 -12.19 -23.29 73.08
C SER A 431 -13.23 -22.30 73.71
N HIS A 432 -14.45 -22.39 73.14
CA HIS A 432 -15.85 -22.16 73.63
C HIS A 432 -16.53 -20.76 73.84
N ASP A 433 -17.62 -20.59 73.05
CA ASP A 433 -19.03 -20.14 73.31
C ASP A 433 -19.43 -18.81 74.01
N VAL A 434 -20.49 -18.14 73.51
CA VAL A 434 -21.87 -18.09 74.10
C VAL A 434 -22.82 -17.04 73.41
N ASN A 435 -24.07 -17.46 73.14
CA ASN A 435 -25.37 -16.74 72.92
C ASN A 435 -25.57 -15.51 71.99
N LYS A 436 -26.53 -15.67 71.06
CA LYS A 436 -27.88 -15.02 70.95
C LYS A 436 -28.19 -13.77 71.83
N ASP A 437 -29.01 -12.79 71.44
CA ASP A 437 -30.42 -12.89 70.98
C ASP A 437 -30.89 -11.58 70.28
N GLY A 438 -32.08 -11.57 69.65
CA GLY A 438 -32.73 -10.36 69.11
C GLY A 438 -33.81 -10.65 68.05
N ASN A 439 -35.07 -10.37 68.35
CA ASN A 439 -36.25 -10.77 67.55
C ASN A 439 -37.15 -9.56 67.18
N THR A 440 -38.27 -9.80 66.48
CA THR A 440 -39.40 -8.89 66.08
C THR A 440 -39.34 -8.26 64.67
N ASN A 441 -40.47 -7.93 64.01
CA ASN A 441 -41.76 -8.65 63.82
C ASN A 441 -42.64 -7.88 62.79
N ASN A 442 -43.81 -8.44 62.45
CA ASN A 442 -44.92 -7.89 61.65
C ASN A 442 -44.65 -7.81 60.13
N SER A 443 -45.44 -8.34 59.17
CA SER A 443 -46.84 -8.81 59.03
C SER A 443 -47.86 -7.79 58.50
N THR A 444 -48.41 -8.06 57.30
CA THR A 444 -49.85 -7.99 56.97
C THR A 444 -50.12 -8.65 55.60
N ASN A 445 -51.23 -9.39 55.46
CA ASN A 445 -51.75 -9.92 54.20
C ASN A 445 -53.06 -9.22 53.83
N PHE A 446 -53.34 -9.00 52.53
CA PHE A 446 -54.67 -9.01 51.87
C PHE A 446 -54.36 -9.19 50.35
N ILE A 447 -54.96 -10.07 49.51
CA ILE A 447 -56.36 -10.54 49.31
C ILE A 447 -57.18 -9.40 48.65
N GLU A 448 -57.86 -9.53 47.49
CA GLU A 448 -58.52 -10.69 46.86
C GLU A 448 -58.66 -10.56 45.32
N SER A 449 -58.48 -11.67 44.56
CA SER A 449 -59.36 -12.18 43.45
C SER A 449 -59.71 -11.33 42.18
N THR A 450 -60.27 -11.84 41.05
CA THR A 450 -60.79 -13.16 40.59
C THR A 450 -60.55 -13.37 39.07
N ASN A 451 -60.44 -14.64 38.63
CA ASN A 451 -60.87 -15.20 37.32
C ASN A 451 -60.19 -14.75 35.98
N ASP A 452 -60.13 -15.56 34.90
CA ASP A 452 -60.03 -17.04 34.75
C ASP A 452 -59.62 -17.41 33.29
N GLN A 453 -59.20 -18.66 33.06
CA GLN A 453 -59.12 -19.43 31.79
C GLN A 453 -58.11 -19.10 30.65
N ILE A 454 -57.11 -20.01 30.54
CA ILE A 454 -56.77 -20.86 29.35
C ILE A 454 -56.03 -20.28 28.11
N SER A 455 -55.24 -21.19 27.48
CA SER A 455 -54.38 -21.16 26.28
C SER A 455 -53.14 -20.24 26.27
N SER A 456 -51.92 -20.62 25.87
CA SER A 456 -51.31 -21.78 25.15
C SER A 456 -51.21 -21.72 23.61
N GLU A 457 -50.06 -21.31 23.07
CA GLU A 457 -49.07 -22.10 22.30
C GLU A 457 -47.98 -21.15 21.74
N THR A 458 -46.66 -21.41 21.68
CA THR A 458 -45.76 -22.48 21.15
C THR A 458 -45.37 -22.36 19.66
N LEU A 459 -44.12 -22.75 19.36
CA LEU A 459 -43.36 -22.56 18.12
C LEU A 459 -43.78 -23.47 16.93
N GLY A 460 -43.49 -23.00 15.72
CA GLY A 460 -43.17 -23.75 14.48
C GLY A 460 -42.37 -22.81 13.55
N TYR A 461 -41.37 -23.18 12.73
CA TYR A 461 -40.91 -24.46 12.17
C TYR A 461 -41.98 -25.25 11.39
N TYR A 462 -41.86 -25.30 10.04
CA TYR A 462 -41.59 -26.53 9.28
C TYR A 462 -41.28 -26.24 7.79
N ASP A 463 -41.28 -27.29 6.95
CA ASP A 463 -40.54 -27.42 5.69
C ASP A 463 -41.45 -27.53 4.42
N SER A 464 -40.86 -27.22 3.27
CA SER A 464 -41.11 -27.70 1.88
C SER A 464 -42.46 -28.27 1.36
N THR A 465 -42.93 -27.63 0.26
CA THR A 465 -43.42 -28.20 -1.04
C THR A 465 -44.77 -28.95 -1.20
N GLU A 466 -45.55 -28.55 -2.23
CA GLU A 466 -46.23 -29.44 -3.23
C GLU A 466 -46.66 -28.68 -4.53
N GLN A 467 -47.21 -29.36 -5.55
CA GLN A 467 -47.63 -28.80 -6.87
C GLN A 467 -49.16 -28.94 -7.15
N PRO A 468 -49.71 -28.52 -8.32
CA PRO A 468 -49.89 -29.52 -9.42
C PRO A 468 -49.90 -29.03 -10.91
N SER A 469 -49.53 -29.96 -11.81
CA SER A 469 -50.07 -30.23 -13.18
C SER A 469 -50.12 -29.17 -14.31
N HIS A 470 -49.38 -29.40 -15.43
CA HIS A 470 -49.90 -30.05 -16.67
C HIS A 470 -48.82 -30.26 -17.80
N VAL A 471 -48.77 -31.49 -18.36
CA VAL A 471 -48.67 -31.91 -19.81
C VAL A 471 -47.91 -30.98 -20.82
N SER A 472 -46.96 -31.40 -21.70
CA SER A 472 -46.61 -32.73 -22.28
C SER A 472 -45.14 -32.93 -22.77
N SER A 473 -44.55 -34.06 -22.36
CA SER A 473 -43.71 -35.05 -23.11
C SER A 473 -42.65 -34.71 -24.21
N ASN A 474 -41.50 -35.41 -24.08
CA ASN A 474 -40.61 -36.03 -25.10
C ASN A 474 -39.31 -35.31 -25.55
N GLY A 475 -38.19 -36.06 -25.65
CA GLY A 475 -36.90 -35.55 -26.18
C GLY A 475 -35.60 -36.34 -25.84
N LYS A 476 -35.66 -37.67 -25.66
CA LYS A 476 -34.56 -38.55 -25.20
C LYS A 476 -33.17 -38.41 -25.89
N ASN A 477 -32.12 -38.54 -25.04
CA ASN A 477 -30.89 -39.35 -25.19
C ASN A 477 -29.58 -38.84 -25.87
N ASN A 478 -28.47 -39.22 -25.20
CA ASN A 478 -27.21 -39.82 -25.71
C ASN A 478 -25.94 -38.99 -26.03
N LYS A 479 -24.90 -39.30 -25.24
CA LYS A 479 -23.53 -39.75 -25.60
C LYS A 479 -22.39 -38.76 -25.94
N SER A 480 -21.23 -39.15 -25.37
CA SER A 480 -19.87 -39.27 -25.96
C SER A 480 -18.97 -38.05 -26.22
N SER A 481 -17.82 -38.11 -25.52
CA SER A 481 -16.43 -38.04 -26.02
C SER A 481 -15.77 -36.74 -26.49
N LEU A 482 -14.75 -36.37 -25.71
CA LEU A 482 -13.38 -35.97 -26.10
C LEU A 482 -13.06 -34.55 -26.62
N ASN A 483 -11.94 -34.06 -26.07
CA ASN A 483 -10.93 -33.14 -26.62
C ASN A 483 -11.18 -31.61 -26.65
N ASN A 484 -10.30 -30.92 -25.90
CA ASN A 484 -9.60 -29.66 -26.18
C ASN A 484 -10.29 -28.64 -27.11
N THR A 485 -10.54 -27.42 -26.65
CA THR A 485 -9.45 -26.44 -26.52
C THR A 485 -9.79 -25.26 -25.58
N ASN A 486 -8.81 -24.39 -25.34
CA ASN A 486 -8.92 -23.23 -24.45
C ASN A 486 -9.96 -22.22 -24.93
N ASN A 487 -10.66 -21.53 -24.00
CA ASN A 487 -10.24 -20.15 -23.75
C ASN A 487 -10.64 -19.54 -22.40
N THR A 488 -9.89 -18.49 -22.08
CA THR A 488 -10.01 -17.51 -21.01
C THR A 488 -11.43 -17.12 -20.56
N ASN A 489 -11.56 -16.80 -19.27
CA ASN A 489 -11.75 -15.38 -18.94
C ASN A 489 -11.08 -14.99 -17.61
N LYS A 490 -10.38 -13.85 -17.61
CA LYS A 490 -9.88 -13.20 -16.40
C LYS A 490 -10.93 -12.23 -15.88
N GLN A 491 -11.24 -12.29 -14.60
CA GLN A 491 -11.82 -11.15 -13.90
C GLN A 491 -10.95 -10.85 -12.68
N TYR A 492 -10.47 -9.62 -12.57
CA TYR A 492 -9.50 -9.23 -11.55
C TYR A 492 -10.17 -9.23 -10.17
N ASN A 493 -9.56 -9.91 -9.21
CA ASN A 493 -9.87 -9.75 -7.81
C ASN A 493 -8.56 -9.84 -7.01
N CYS A 494 -8.27 -8.82 -6.20
CA CYS A 494 -6.95 -8.66 -5.57
C CYS A 494 -6.87 -9.45 -4.27
N ASN A 495 -6.15 -10.59 -4.28
CA ASN A 495 -5.79 -11.33 -3.08
C ASN A 495 -4.40 -10.95 -2.59
N TYR A 496 -4.23 -10.87 -1.26
CA TYR A 496 -2.92 -10.77 -0.62
C TYR A 496 -2.19 -12.12 -0.70
N ASP A 497 -1.01 -12.16 -1.33
CA ASP A 497 -0.23 -13.39 -1.47
C ASP A 497 0.48 -13.80 -0.16
N ASN A 498 -0.03 -14.85 0.47
CA ASN A 498 0.61 -15.52 1.61
C ASN A 498 1.76 -16.42 1.13
N ASN A 499 2.94 -15.85 0.85
CA ASN A 499 4.13 -16.60 0.49
C ASN A 499 4.78 -17.33 1.68
N HIS A 500 4.18 -18.45 2.07
CA HIS A 500 4.76 -19.46 2.96
C HIS A 500 4.89 -20.79 2.22
N SER A 501 6.09 -21.07 1.68
CA SER A 501 6.35 -22.33 0.96
C SER A 501 7.72 -22.94 1.26
N TYR A 502 7.67 -24.05 2.00
CA TYR A 502 8.56 -25.22 1.95
C TYR A 502 10.07 -25.03 1.71
N ASN A 503 10.80 -24.90 2.81
CA ASN A 503 12.21 -25.29 2.88
C ASN A 503 12.30 -26.84 2.89
N LYS A 504 12.99 -27.45 1.91
CA LYS A 504 13.04 -28.93 1.71
C LYS A 504 14.44 -29.42 1.34
N ASN A 505 15.42 -29.17 2.21
CA ASN A 505 16.81 -29.58 1.96
C ASN A 505 17.00 -31.11 2.04
N ILE A 506 17.76 -31.63 1.08
CA ILE A 506 18.11 -33.05 0.95
C ILE A 506 19.37 -33.32 1.78
N TYR A 507 19.33 -34.35 2.62
CA TYR A 507 20.52 -34.84 3.33
C TYR A 507 21.48 -35.54 2.38
N LYS A 508 22.76 -35.14 2.41
CA LYS A 508 23.91 -36.00 2.11
C LYS A 508 25.04 -35.68 3.07
N ASN A 509 25.79 -36.71 3.45
CA ASN A 509 26.62 -36.70 4.65
C ASN A 509 27.91 -35.90 4.50
N ASN A 510 28.34 -35.25 5.58
CA ASN A 510 29.73 -35.26 6.04
C ASN A 510 29.77 -34.88 7.52
N CYS A 511 30.31 -35.75 8.38
CA CYS A 511 30.26 -35.58 9.83
C CYS A 511 31.59 -35.04 10.38
N SER A 512 31.64 -33.74 10.70
CA SER A 512 32.55 -33.15 11.71
C SER A 512 32.41 -31.62 11.86
N SER A 513 31.87 -30.91 10.86
CA SER A 513 31.80 -29.43 10.82
C SER A 513 30.46 -28.80 11.28
N ASN A 514 29.42 -29.61 11.51
CA ASN A 514 28.03 -29.15 11.67
C ASN A 514 27.69 -28.35 12.96
N SER A 515 28.64 -28.13 13.87
CA SER A 515 28.41 -27.32 15.08
C SER A 515 28.43 -25.82 14.80
N ASN A 516 29.35 -25.34 13.96
CA ASN A 516 29.62 -23.92 13.83
C ASN A 516 28.57 -23.24 12.94
N ASN A 517 28.31 -23.80 11.76
CA ASN A 517 27.29 -23.28 10.83
C ASN A 517 25.91 -23.15 11.49
N ARG A 518 25.50 -24.09 12.36
CA ARG A 518 24.22 -23.99 13.09
C ARG A 518 24.17 -22.82 14.07
N ASN A 519 25.28 -22.50 14.72
CA ASN A 519 25.36 -21.34 15.61
C ASN A 519 25.36 -20.03 14.82
N GLU A 520 26.01 -19.99 13.66
CA GLU A 520 25.99 -18.85 12.74
C GLU A 520 24.60 -18.63 12.14
N ASP A 521 23.91 -19.69 11.70
CA ASP A 521 22.51 -19.63 11.24
C ASP A 521 21.58 -19.12 12.34
N GLU A 522 21.71 -19.63 13.58
CA GLU A 522 20.93 -19.17 14.74
C GLU A 522 21.21 -17.70 15.06
N TYR A 523 22.46 -17.25 14.99
CA TYR A 523 22.83 -15.85 15.18
C TYR A 523 22.24 -14.95 14.08
N VAL A 524 22.36 -15.35 12.80
CA VAL A 524 21.78 -14.62 11.66
C VAL A 524 20.26 -14.48 11.83
N GLN A 525 19.54 -15.55 12.18
CA GLN A 525 18.09 -15.47 12.41
C GLN A 525 17.74 -14.59 13.62
N ASN A 526 18.56 -14.58 14.68
CA ASN A 526 18.37 -13.69 15.82
C ASN A 526 18.57 -12.21 15.45
N VAL A 527 19.58 -11.89 14.64
CA VAL A 527 19.84 -10.54 14.11
C VAL A 527 18.72 -10.09 13.16
N VAL A 528 18.31 -10.94 12.21
CA VAL A 528 17.18 -10.68 11.31
C VAL A 528 15.90 -10.35 12.09
N LYS A 529 15.60 -11.11 13.15
CA LYS A 529 14.41 -10.87 13.98
C LYS A 529 14.48 -9.57 14.81
N ILE A 530 15.63 -9.17 15.36
CA ILE A 530 15.73 -7.89 16.09
C ILE A 530 15.67 -6.70 15.13
N LEU A 531 16.22 -6.83 13.91
CA LEU A 531 16.02 -5.86 12.84
C LEU A 531 14.54 -5.74 12.44
N GLN A 532 13.79 -6.85 12.40
CA GLN A 532 12.33 -6.82 12.19
C GLN A 532 11.59 -6.09 13.32
N VAL A 533 11.93 -6.34 14.59
CA VAL A 533 11.36 -5.57 15.73
C VAL A 533 11.62 -4.07 15.55
N ILE A 534 12.85 -3.70 15.17
CA ILE A 534 13.25 -2.30 14.96
C ILE A 534 12.52 -1.69 13.75
N TYR A 535 12.34 -2.41 12.65
CA TYR A 535 11.52 -1.98 11.51
C TYR A 535 10.09 -1.64 11.94
N GLU A 536 9.43 -2.54 12.69
CA GLU A 536 8.06 -2.32 13.16
C GLU A 536 7.96 -1.14 14.15
N PHE A 537 8.99 -0.92 14.99
CA PHE A 537 9.08 0.23 15.90
C PHE A 537 9.33 1.55 15.17
N ILE A 538 10.21 1.57 14.16
CA ILE A 538 10.45 2.75 13.31
C ILE A 538 9.19 3.11 12.55
N PHE A 539 8.46 2.13 12.00
CA PHE A 539 7.19 2.35 11.31
C PHE A 539 6.13 2.91 12.27
N LEU A 540 6.03 2.36 13.49
CA LEU A 540 5.15 2.89 14.54
C LEU A 540 5.48 4.35 14.87
N CYS A 541 6.76 4.70 15.02
CA CYS A 541 7.17 6.05 15.37
C CYS A 541 6.94 7.07 14.25
N ILE A 542 7.17 6.70 12.98
CA ILE A 542 6.87 7.54 11.80
C ILE A 542 5.37 7.84 11.67
N ARG A 543 4.49 7.03 12.28
CA ARG A 543 3.04 7.29 12.35
C ARG A 543 2.61 8.14 13.55
N LEU A 544 3.44 8.23 14.60
CA LEU A 544 3.07 8.87 15.88
C LEU A 544 3.73 10.23 16.12
N TYR A 545 4.91 10.48 15.55
CA TYR A 545 5.77 11.60 15.95
C TYR A 545 6.37 12.34 14.75
N ASP A 546 6.64 13.63 14.93
CA ASP A 546 7.20 14.52 13.91
C ASP A 546 8.68 14.21 13.54
N ASP A 547 9.14 14.81 12.44
CA ASP A 547 10.50 14.69 11.86
C ASP A 547 11.65 14.82 12.89
N VAL A 548 11.48 15.65 13.92
CA VAL A 548 12.51 15.90 14.95
C VAL A 548 12.80 14.64 15.78
N THR A 549 11.77 13.91 16.18
CA THR A 549 11.88 12.69 16.98
C THR A 549 12.38 11.51 16.15
N ILE A 550 12.00 11.47 14.88
CA ILE A 550 12.47 10.50 13.88
C ILE A 550 14.00 10.51 13.76
N SER A 551 14.66 11.65 13.97
CA SER A 551 16.12 11.76 13.95
C SER A 551 16.86 10.79 14.91
N LYS A 552 16.23 10.39 16.03
CA LYS A 552 16.82 9.46 17.01
C LYS A 552 16.68 7.98 16.63
N LEU A 553 15.77 7.63 15.71
CA LEU A 553 15.38 6.24 15.44
C LEU A 553 16.51 5.38 14.85
N PHE A 554 17.36 5.96 14.00
CA PHE A 554 18.40 5.22 13.26
C PHE A 554 19.63 4.84 14.09
N VAL A 555 19.71 5.26 15.36
CA VAL A 555 20.78 4.86 16.28
C VAL A 555 20.79 3.34 16.49
N LEU A 556 19.63 2.72 16.72
CA LEU A 556 19.53 1.26 16.96
C LEU A 556 19.91 0.42 15.71
N PRO A 557 19.40 0.69 14.49
CA PRO A 557 19.91 0.08 13.27
C PRO A 557 21.42 0.26 13.10
N TYR A 558 21.94 1.46 13.33
CA TYR A 558 23.37 1.76 13.18
C TYR A 558 24.25 0.96 14.15
N THR A 559 23.82 0.81 15.41
CA THR A 559 24.52 -0.02 16.40
C THR A 559 24.58 -1.49 15.99
N ILE A 560 23.51 -2.05 15.39
CA ILE A 560 23.55 -3.42 14.86
C ILE A 560 24.49 -3.49 13.64
N VAL A 561 24.29 -2.63 12.65
CA VAL A 561 25.07 -2.62 11.39
C VAL A 561 26.57 -2.49 11.66
N SER A 562 26.97 -1.70 12.65
CA SER A 562 28.39 -1.51 13.01
C SER A 562 29.04 -2.73 13.69
N ASN A 563 28.25 -3.71 14.13
CA ASN A 563 28.71 -4.91 14.84
C ASN A 563 28.39 -6.23 14.10
N VAL A 564 27.87 -6.15 12.86
CA VAL A 564 27.38 -7.31 12.10
C VAL A 564 27.93 -7.33 10.69
N ASN A 565 28.35 -8.50 10.22
CA ASN A 565 28.83 -8.70 8.86
C ASN A 565 27.67 -8.63 7.84
N LEU A 566 27.60 -7.51 7.10
CA LEU A 566 26.58 -7.28 6.07
C LEU A 566 26.70 -8.18 4.82
N ASN A 567 27.76 -8.98 4.69
CA ASN A 567 27.88 -9.95 3.57
C ASN A 567 26.77 -11.01 3.57
N ASN A 568 26.03 -11.17 4.67
CA ASN A 568 24.85 -12.03 4.72
C ASN A 568 23.63 -11.32 4.11
N ASP A 569 23.14 -11.84 2.98
CA ASP A 569 22.02 -11.26 2.23
C ASP A 569 20.76 -11.09 3.08
N MET A 570 20.40 -12.04 3.97
CA MET A 570 19.20 -11.91 4.79
C MET A 570 19.26 -10.70 5.75
N ILE A 571 20.44 -10.38 6.26
CA ILE A 571 20.66 -9.22 7.13
C ILE A 571 20.61 -7.94 6.30
N CYS A 572 21.29 -7.92 5.15
CA CYS A 572 21.33 -6.76 4.26
C CYS A 572 19.91 -6.37 3.78
N GLU A 573 19.08 -7.35 3.40
CA GLU A 573 17.68 -7.13 2.99
C GLU A 573 16.81 -6.48 4.08
N GLN A 574 17.00 -6.83 5.35
CA GLN A 574 16.29 -6.17 6.46
C GLN A 574 16.81 -4.75 6.71
N VAL A 575 18.13 -4.52 6.59
CA VAL A 575 18.74 -3.19 6.71
C VAL A 575 18.25 -2.26 5.58
N ILE A 576 18.18 -2.76 4.33
CA ILE A 576 17.57 -2.05 3.19
C ILE A 576 16.11 -1.72 3.50
N SER A 577 15.33 -2.67 4.03
CA SER A 577 13.92 -2.45 4.39
C SER A 577 13.75 -1.35 5.44
N ILE A 578 14.63 -1.28 6.44
CA ILE A 578 14.66 -0.22 7.47
C ILE A 578 15.02 1.15 6.86
N ILE A 579 15.96 1.20 5.92
CA ILE A 579 16.40 2.45 5.28
C ILE A 579 15.35 2.99 4.30
N VAL A 580 14.66 2.10 3.57
CA VAL A 580 13.65 2.47 2.56
C VAL A 580 12.35 2.97 3.20
N LEU A 581 11.91 2.35 4.30
CA LEU A 581 10.66 2.65 5.00
C LEU A 581 10.41 4.16 5.27
N PRO A 582 11.38 4.95 5.77
CA PRO A 582 11.24 6.40 5.92
C PRO A 582 10.92 7.16 4.63
N PHE A 583 11.49 6.78 3.49
CA PHE A 583 11.27 7.49 2.22
C PHE A 583 9.82 7.37 1.73
N ASN A 584 9.11 6.28 2.05
CA ASN A 584 7.68 6.10 1.74
C ASN A 584 6.80 7.21 2.35
N TYR A 585 7.21 7.77 3.49
CA TYR A 585 6.38 8.68 4.29
C TYR A 585 6.91 10.11 4.36
N LEU A 586 8.23 10.28 4.39
CA LEU A 586 8.91 11.57 4.57
C LEU A 586 9.55 12.10 3.27
N GLY A 587 9.55 11.29 2.21
CA GLY A 587 10.25 11.58 0.97
C GLY A 587 11.73 11.87 1.24
N LEU A 588 12.24 12.96 0.66
CA LEU A 588 13.64 13.37 0.83
C LEU A 588 13.99 13.87 2.24
N ASN A 589 13.02 14.17 3.12
CA ASN A 589 13.34 14.57 4.50
C ASN A 589 13.91 13.40 5.33
N ALA A 590 13.73 12.14 4.89
CA ALA A 590 14.34 10.96 5.51
C ALA A 590 15.87 11.05 5.68
N LEU A 591 16.57 11.78 4.78
CA LEU A 591 18.02 11.99 4.87
C LEU A 591 18.46 12.76 6.11
N LYS A 592 17.59 13.60 6.69
CA LYS A 592 17.86 14.38 7.91
C LYS A 592 17.95 13.51 9.17
N GLY A 593 17.69 12.19 9.06
CA GLY A 593 17.86 11.23 10.14
C GLY A 593 19.32 11.08 10.57
N LYS A 594 19.61 11.24 11.87
CA LYS A 594 20.98 11.08 12.41
C LYS A 594 21.48 9.67 12.10
N ASN A 595 22.70 9.55 11.57
CA ASN A 595 23.32 8.30 11.09
C ASN A 595 22.69 7.67 9.82
N MET A 596 21.65 8.25 9.20
CA MET A 596 21.04 7.70 7.97
C MET A 596 22.07 7.63 6.81
N GLN A 597 22.85 8.70 6.63
CA GLN A 597 23.97 8.77 5.69
C GLN A 597 25.01 7.65 5.91
N VAL A 598 25.22 7.22 7.16
CA VAL A 598 26.21 6.18 7.54
C VAL A 598 25.64 4.77 7.31
N LEU A 599 24.34 4.58 7.53
CA LEU A 599 23.63 3.36 7.13
C LEU A 599 23.67 3.17 5.61
N LEU A 600 23.47 4.25 4.84
CA LEU A 600 23.58 4.24 3.38
C LEU A 600 25.01 3.96 2.89
N SER A 601 26.05 4.49 3.55
CA SER A 601 27.46 4.23 3.15
C SER A 601 27.92 2.81 3.45
N ASN A 602 27.35 2.14 4.46
CA ASN A 602 27.77 0.81 4.88
C ASN A 602 27.23 -0.34 4.00
N ILE A 603 26.28 -0.07 3.09
CA ILE A 603 25.75 -1.11 2.20
C ILE A 603 26.76 -1.46 1.10
N ILE A 604 26.97 -2.77 0.92
CA ILE A 604 27.91 -3.37 -0.04
C ILE A 604 27.43 -3.15 -1.48
N ASP A 605 28.35 -2.93 -2.43
CA ASP A 605 28.04 -2.61 -3.83
C ASP A 605 27.08 -3.59 -4.51
N LYS A 606 27.19 -4.90 -4.20
CA LYS A 606 26.24 -5.96 -4.62
C LYS A 606 24.77 -5.57 -4.45
N HIS A 607 24.46 -4.86 -3.37
CA HIS A 607 23.10 -4.52 -2.95
C HIS A 607 22.71 -3.06 -3.23
N LYS A 608 23.66 -2.20 -3.60
CA LYS A 608 23.39 -0.77 -3.85
C LYS A 608 22.36 -0.55 -4.97
N LYS A 609 22.44 -1.28 -6.09
CA LYS A 609 21.44 -1.20 -7.18
C LYS A 609 20.00 -1.49 -6.70
N LYS A 610 19.82 -2.49 -5.82
CA LYS A 610 18.51 -2.82 -5.24
C LYS A 610 18.04 -1.76 -4.24
N LEU A 611 18.93 -1.29 -3.37
CA LEU A 611 18.67 -0.17 -2.48
C LEU A 611 18.22 1.08 -3.27
N SER A 612 18.94 1.45 -4.33
CA SER A 612 18.65 2.61 -5.17
C SER A 612 17.27 2.53 -5.82
N LEU A 613 16.90 1.36 -6.38
CA LEU A 613 15.59 1.14 -6.97
C LEU A 613 14.47 1.19 -5.93
N ASN A 614 14.66 0.55 -4.77
CA ASN A 614 13.69 0.59 -3.67
C ASN A 614 13.47 2.01 -3.11
N ILE A 615 14.53 2.83 -3.03
CA ILE A 615 14.44 4.24 -2.62
C ILE A 615 13.70 5.06 -3.68
N ILE A 616 13.98 4.84 -4.97
CA ILE A 616 13.26 5.48 -6.08
C ILE A 616 11.76 5.18 -6.00
N ASP A 617 11.39 3.91 -5.82
CA ASP A 617 9.99 3.49 -5.72
C ASP A 617 9.31 4.09 -4.48
N ALA A 618 9.99 4.09 -3.33
CA ALA A 618 9.51 4.74 -2.10
C ALA A 618 9.23 6.25 -2.28
N ILE A 619 10.09 6.97 -2.98
CA ILE A 619 9.91 8.41 -3.25
C ILE A 619 8.81 8.65 -4.28
N ILE A 620 8.59 7.74 -5.23
CA ILE A 620 7.48 7.80 -6.21
C ILE A 620 6.12 7.63 -5.51
N GLU A 621 6.00 6.65 -4.62
CA GLU A 621 4.79 6.37 -3.83
C GLU A 621 4.54 7.38 -2.70
N CYS A 622 5.57 8.13 -2.28
CA CYS A 622 5.45 9.07 -1.18
C CYS A 622 4.43 10.19 -1.46
N ARG A 623 3.60 10.48 -0.46
CA ARG A 623 2.61 11.57 -0.52
C ARG A 623 3.22 12.96 -0.25
N ASN A 624 4.28 13.03 0.55
CA ASN A 624 4.95 14.28 0.87
C ASN A 624 6.10 14.55 -0.11
N LYS A 625 5.91 15.51 -1.02
CA LYS A 625 6.83 15.80 -2.12
C LYS A 625 7.57 17.14 -1.95
N THR A 626 7.90 17.51 -0.70
CA THR A 626 8.83 18.63 -0.45
C THR A 626 10.24 18.27 -0.90
N VAL A 627 10.75 18.99 -1.88
CA VAL A 627 12.11 18.83 -2.43
C VAL A 627 12.96 20.05 -2.04
N MET A 628 14.22 19.81 -1.72
CA MET A 628 15.26 20.82 -1.47
C MET A 628 16.53 20.38 -2.19
N TYR A 629 17.30 21.31 -2.76
CA TYR A 629 18.45 21.00 -3.62
C TYR A 629 19.51 20.13 -2.92
N GLU A 630 19.81 20.40 -1.65
CA GLU A 630 20.83 19.73 -0.86
C GLU A 630 20.49 18.24 -0.66
N ASN A 631 19.22 17.94 -0.38
CA ASN A 631 18.72 16.58 -0.25
C ASN A 631 18.81 15.81 -1.59
N VAL A 632 18.66 16.51 -2.73
CA VAL A 632 18.77 15.92 -4.06
C VAL A 632 20.23 15.62 -4.42
N GLU A 633 21.16 16.52 -4.09
CA GLU A 633 22.59 16.26 -4.25
C GLU A 633 23.07 15.10 -3.37
N GLU A 634 22.53 14.99 -2.16
CA GLU A 634 22.87 13.89 -1.26
C GLU A 634 22.27 12.55 -1.71
N ILE A 635 20.99 12.49 -2.10
CA ILE A 635 20.39 11.21 -2.54
C ILE A 635 21.01 10.69 -3.85
N LEU A 636 21.39 11.58 -4.78
CA LEU A 636 22.00 11.18 -6.05
C LEU A 636 23.38 10.53 -5.86
N LYS A 637 24.15 10.93 -4.84
CA LYS A 637 25.43 10.26 -4.49
C LYS A 637 25.21 8.79 -4.16
N TYR A 638 24.17 8.45 -3.39
CA TYR A 638 23.86 7.07 -3.01
C TYR A 638 23.15 6.28 -4.13
N ILE A 639 22.28 6.94 -4.91
CA ILE A 639 21.58 6.32 -6.05
C ILE A 639 22.52 6.05 -7.23
N SER A 640 23.62 6.81 -7.38
CA SER A 640 24.55 6.82 -8.52
C SER A 640 24.93 5.45 -9.10
N SER A 641 25.02 4.41 -8.25
CA SER A 641 25.30 3.02 -8.66
C SER A 641 24.33 2.46 -9.72
N ILE A 642 23.12 3.01 -9.83
CA ILE A 642 22.12 2.57 -10.82
C ILE A 642 22.43 3.04 -12.24
N PHE A 643 23.25 4.09 -12.43
CA PHE A 643 23.47 4.69 -13.75
C PHE A 643 24.67 4.09 -14.52
N HIS A 644 25.70 3.61 -13.82
CA HIS A 644 27.00 3.26 -14.43
C HIS A 644 27.22 1.75 -14.63
N GLU A 645 26.15 0.98 -14.87
CA GLU A 645 26.25 -0.46 -15.04
C GLU A 645 26.88 -0.85 -16.39
N LYS A 646 27.90 -1.71 -16.35
CA LYS A 646 28.40 -2.38 -17.54
C LYS A 646 27.39 -3.42 -17.98
N VAL A 647 26.64 -3.13 -19.04
CA VAL A 647 25.73 -4.09 -19.68
C VAL A 647 26.53 -5.32 -20.12
N ASN A 648 26.30 -6.46 -19.48
CA ASN A 648 26.92 -7.73 -19.82
C ASN A 648 26.30 -8.25 -21.12
N LYS A 649 26.94 -7.97 -22.26
CA LYS A 649 26.47 -8.32 -23.63
C LYS A 649 26.37 -9.84 -23.93
N ASN A 650 26.33 -10.70 -22.91
CA ASN A 650 26.56 -12.15 -23.01
C ASN A 650 25.46 -13.00 -22.34
N GLU A 651 24.25 -12.48 -22.06
CA GLU A 651 23.10 -13.29 -21.62
C GLU A 651 21.88 -13.12 -22.56
N ASP A 652 21.74 -14.09 -23.47
CA ASP A 652 20.61 -14.40 -24.37
C ASP A 652 19.88 -13.29 -25.16
N ILE A 653 20.04 -13.39 -26.49
CA ILE A 653 19.58 -12.49 -27.56
C ILE A 653 18.03 -12.41 -27.72
N PHE A 654 17.24 -13.02 -26.83
CA PHE A 654 15.77 -13.11 -26.96
C PHE A 654 14.98 -12.61 -25.72
N ASN A 655 14.66 -11.32 -25.75
CA ASN A 655 13.46 -10.71 -25.13
C ASN A 655 13.28 -10.74 -23.59
N LEU A 656 14.31 -10.42 -22.80
CA LEU A 656 14.11 -9.89 -21.43
C LEU A 656 14.78 -8.53 -21.15
N GLU A 657 16.00 -8.26 -21.64
CA GLU A 657 16.75 -7.05 -21.26
C GLU A 657 16.03 -5.73 -21.59
N ASN A 658 15.40 -5.62 -22.76
CA ASN A 658 14.68 -4.39 -23.15
C ASN A 658 13.57 -4.01 -22.15
N ASN A 659 12.92 -4.98 -21.50
CA ASN A 659 11.90 -4.70 -20.51
C ASN A 659 12.50 -4.19 -19.19
N SER A 660 13.66 -4.69 -18.77
CA SER A 660 14.31 -4.22 -17.53
C SER A 660 14.91 -2.83 -17.70
N ILE A 661 15.54 -2.55 -18.85
CA ILE A 661 16.09 -1.22 -19.19
C ILE A 661 14.97 -0.18 -19.32
N THR A 662 13.86 -0.53 -19.98
CA THR A 662 12.70 0.37 -20.11
C THR A 662 12.04 0.63 -18.75
N TYR A 663 11.84 -0.41 -17.92
CA TYR A 663 11.28 -0.25 -16.57
C TYR A 663 12.16 0.63 -15.67
N ILE A 664 13.48 0.41 -15.67
CA ILE A 664 14.42 1.22 -14.86
C ILE A 664 14.43 2.67 -15.33
N SER A 665 14.50 2.93 -16.64
CA SER A 665 14.46 4.30 -17.16
C SER A 665 13.11 5.00 -16.92
N GLU A 666 11.97 4.30 -17.02
CA GLU A 666 10.65 4.84 -16.67
C GLU A 666 10.57 5.26 -15.20
N LYS A 667 11.06 4.42 -14.27
CA LYS A 667 11.12 4.75 -12.83
C LYS A 667 12.06 5.93 -12.57
N ILE A 668 13.22 5.98 -13.21
CA ILE A 668 14.17 7.10 -13.10
C ILE A 668 13.56 8.40 -13.66
N CYS A 669 12.83 8.37 -14.78
CA CYS A 669 12.13 9.55 -15.30
C CYS A 669 11.01 10.04 -14.38
N LYS A 670 10.26 9.13 -13.74
CA LYS A 670 9.26 9.48 -12.71
C LYS A 670 9.90 10.13 -11.48
N PHE A 671 11.02 9.59 -11.02
CA PHE A 671 11.82 10.18 -9.94
C PHE A 671 12.37 11.57 -10.32
N PHE A 672 12.94 11.71 -11.52
CA PHE A 672 13.45 12.98 -12.06
C PHE A 672 12.35 14.05 -12.11
N HIS A 673 11.14 13.69 -12.56
CA HIS A 673 10.00 14.60 -12.58
C HIS A 673 9.59 15.04 -11.17
N ILE A 674 9.66 14.16 -10.17
CA ILE A 674 9.37 14.50 -8.77
C ILE A 674 10.42 15.47 -8.20
N ILE A 675 11.73 15.20 -8.39
CA ILE A 675 12.79 16.10 -7.89
C ILE A 675 12.86 17.44 -8.64
N THR A 676 12.37 17.53 -9.88
CA THR A 676 12.25 18.78 -10.63
C THR A 676 10.89 19.48 -10.48
N ASN A 677 10.00 18.97 -9.62
CA ASN A 677 8.72 19.61 -9.31
C ASN A 677 8.86 20.73 -8.25
N THR A 678 9.78 21.66 -8.50
CA THR A 678 9.96 22.89 -7.72
C THR A 678 9.41 24.09 -8.49
N ASN A 679 8.87 25.07 -7.75
CA ASN A 679 8.45 26.37 -8.30
C ASN A 679 9.65 27.34 -8.46
N ASP A 680 10.75 27.07 -7.75
CA ASP A 680 11.99 27.84 -7.82
C ASP A 680 12.80 27.43 -9.07
N ILE A 681 12.98 28.40 -9.98
CA ILE A 681 13.72 28.27 -11.24
C ILE A 681 15.21 27.99 -11.01
N ASP A 682 15.83 28.59 -9.98
CA ASP A 682 17.24 28.36 -9.66
C ASP A 682 17.47 26.91 -9.23
N GLN A 683 16.67 26.43 -8.28
CA GLN A 683 16.72 25.03 -7.84
C GLN A 683 16.43 24.08 -9.00
N LYS A 684 15.41 24.35 -9.81
CA LYS A 684 15.03 23.47 -10.93
C LYS A 684 16.15 23.35 -11.97
N TYR A 685 16.77 24.46 -12.36
CA TYR A 685 17.93 24.48 -13.26
C TYR A 685 19.12 23.71 -12.67
N ASN A 686 19.46 23.98 -11.41
CA ASN A 686 20.58 23.32 -10.74
C ASN A 686 20.35 21.80 -10.59
N ILE A 687 19.13 21.36 -10.28
CA ILE A 687 18.76 19.93 -10.23
C ILE A 687 18.89 19.28 -11.61
N CYS A 688 18.43 19.92 -12.69
CA CYS A 688 18.58 19.38 -14.04
C CYS A 688 20.05 19.19 -14.44
N MET A 689 20.91 20.19 -14.19
CA MET A 689 22.33 20.13 -14.53
C MET A 689 23.11 19.13 -13.66
N LEU A 690 22.78 19.06 -12.37
CA LEU A 690 23.34 18.07 -11.44
C LEU A 690 22.93 16.64 -11.83
N PHE A 691 21.66 16.42 -12.16
CA PHE A 691 21.16 15.12 -12.58
C PHE A 691 21.82 14.66 -13.89
N TYR A 692 21.95 15.57 -14.87
CA TYR A 692 22.69 15.29 -16.11
C TYR A 692 24.10 14.75 -15.83
N LYS A 693 24.85 15.39 -14.93
CA LYS A 693 26.23 14.99 -14.57
C LYS A 693 26.34 13.54 -14.04
N TYR A 694 25.27 12.97 -13.49
CA TYR A 694 25.22 11.56 -13.09
C TYR A 694 24.84 10.61 -14.23
N ILE A 695 24.12 11.08 -15.26
CA ILE A 695 23.65 10.25 -16.39
C ILE A 695 24.49 10.39 -17.68
N GLU A 696 25.34 11.42 -17.79
CA GLU A 696 26.27 11.66 -18.91
C GLU A 696 27.03 10.39 -19.33
N ASN A 697 27.58 9.68 -18.35
CA ASN A 697 28.32 8.43 -18.54
C ASN A 697 27.47 7.19 -18.18
N SER A 698 26.18 7.19 -18.53
CA SER A 698 25.25 6.09 -18.25
C SER A 698 24.81 5.34 -19.51
N SER A 699 24.50 4.04 -19.36
CA SER A 699 23.85 3.24 -20.40
C SER A 699 22.41 3.68 -20.68
N TYR A 700 21.83 4.51 -19.81
CA TYR A 700 20.43 4.98 -19.89
C TYR A 700 20.28 6.37 -20.53
N ILE A 701 21.38 7.05 -20.89
CA ILE A 701 21.36 8.46 -21.37
C ILE A 701 20.36 8.69 -22.52
N VAL A 702 20.23 7.74 -23.44
CA VAL A 702 19.30 7.75 -24.58
C VAL A 702 17.84 7.92 -24.15
N HIS A 703 17.44 7.32 -23.03
CA HIS A 703 16.08 7.37 -22.51
C HIS A 703 15.85 8.55 -21.55
N LEU A 704 16.90 8.98 -20.84
CA LEU A 704 16.79 9.99 -19.78
C LEU A 704 17.00 11.43 -20.28
N LEU A 705 17.90 11.63 -21.25
CA LEU A 705 18.21 12.96 -21.80
C LEU A 705 16.96 13.69 -22.38
N PRO A 706 16.04 13.04 -23.13
CA PRO A 706 14.81 13.69 -23.59
C PRO A 706 14.01 14.35 -22.47
N THR A 707 13.92 13.71 -21.29
CA THR A 707 13.18 14.25 -20.14
C THR A 707 13.91 15.43 -19.49
N VAL A 708 15.25 15.40 -19.44
CA VAL A 708 16.06 16.55 -18.99
C VAL A 708 15.88 17.73 -19.95
N VAL A 709 16.04 17.53 -21.26
CA VAL A 709 15.85 18.56 -22.29
C VAL A 709 14.46 19.19 -22.23
N PHE A 710 13.41 18.38 -22.17
CA PHE A 710 12.04 18.89 -22.05
C PHE A 710 11.82 19.75 -20.79
N THR A 711 12.44 19.37 -19.67
CA THR A 711 12.37 20.12 -18.42
C THR A 711 13.16 21.43 -18.49
N LEU A 712 14.30 21.46 -19.18
CA LEU A 712 15.06 22.68 -19.45
C LEU A 712 14.30 23.64 -20.39
N LEU A 713 13.64 23.13 -21.44
CA LEU A 713 12.77 23.94 -22.30
C LEU A 713 11.56 24.51 -21.55
N HIS A 714 11.01 23.76 -20.60
CA HIS A 714 9.99 24.25 -19.68
C HIS A 714 10.54 25.33 -18.73
N ILE A 715 11.82 25.30 -18.33
CA ILE A 715 12.44 26.40 -17.57
C ILE A 715 12.49 27.68 -18.42
N VAL A 716 12.93 27.61 -19.68
CA VAL A 716 12.92 28.79 -20.58
C VAL A 716 11.49 29.33 -20.75
N THR A 717 10.52 28.44 -20.95
CA THR A 717 9.10 28.81 -21.06
C THR A 717 8.56 29.41 -19.76
N ALA A 718 9.00 28.96 -18.59
CA ALA A 718 8.65 29.57 -17.31
C ALA A 718 9.24 30.97 -17.15
N ILE A 719 10.50 31.18 -17.56
CA ILE A 719 11.18 32.49 -17.55
C ILE A 719 10.41 33.51 -18.42
N ILE A 720 10.00 33.11 -19.63
CA ILE A 720 9.20 33.96 -20.55
C ILE A 720 7.86 34.38 -19.90
N ASN A 721 7.26 33.52 -19.07
CA ASN A 721 5.94 33.74 -18.48
C ASN A 721 5.96 34.51 -17.13
N ILE A 722 7.12 34.95 -16.62
CA ILE A 722 7.23 35.62 -15.31
C ILE A 722 6.32 36.86 -15.23
N GLU A 723 6.26 37.68 -16.29
CA GLU A 723 5.45 38.90 -16.31
C GLU A 723 3.93 38.64 -16.27
N ALA A 724 3.48 37.55 -16.90
CA ALA A 724 2.05 37.22 -17.02
C ALA A 724 1.39 36.85 -15.67
N GLY A 725 2.19 36.48 -14.66
CA GLY A 725 1.72 36.16 -13.32
C GLY A 725 1.36 37.39 -12.48
N ASN A 726 2.22 38.42 -12.50
CA ASN A 726 2.11 39.55 -11.57
C ASN A 726 0.87 40.42 -11.80
N SER A 727 0.39 40.51 -13.05
CA SER A 727 -0.86 41.20 -13.40
C SER A 727 -2.08 40.69 -12.62
N LYS A 728 -2.13 39.39 -12.27
CA LYS A 728 -3.32 38.78 -11.64
C LYS A 728 -3.38 38.87 -10.12
N ASN A 729 -2.27 39.16 -9.45
CA ASN A 729 -2.21 39.23 -7.98
C ASN A 729 -2.42 40.65 -7.40
N SER A 730 -2.42 41.69 -8.24
CA SER A 730 -2.61 43.09 -7.79
C SER A 730 -4.08 43.39 -7.38
N ASN A 731 -5.06 42.77 -8.04
CA ASN A 731 -6.48 43.11 -7.91
C ASN A 731 -7.22 42.50 -6.69
N ASN A 732 -6.53 42.06 -5.63
CA ASN A 732 -7.20 41.40 -4.49
C ASN A 732 -6.68 41.76 -3.09
N VAL A 733 -5.82 42.77 -2.93
CA VAL A 733 -5.37 43.25 -1.60
C VAL A 733 -5.39 44.78 -1.52
N ASN A 734 -6.58 45.38 -1.53
CA ASN A 734 -6.78 46.75 -1.02
C ASN A 734 -8.25 47.07 -0.68
N ASN A 735 -8.77 46.46 0.39
CA ASN A 735 -9.93 46.99 1.12
C ASN A 735 -10.15 46.31 2.49
N ASN A 736 -9.25 46.56 3.46
CA ASN A 736 -9.62 46.53 4.89
C ASN A 736 -8.49 47.02 5.81
N ARG A 737 -8.51 48.33 6.15
CA ARG A 737 -8.22 48.88 7.50
C ARG A 737 -8.17 50.42 7.47
N ASN A 738 -9.24 51.05 7.95
CA ASN A 738 -9.13 52.14 8.92
C ASN A 738 -10.51 52.45 9.53
N SER A 739 -10.81 51.79 10.65
CA SER A 739 -11.93 52.15 11.52
C SER A 739 -11.55 53.37 12.37
N GLY A 740 -11.70 54.57 11.81
CA GLY A 740 -11.49 55.85 12.48
C GLY A 740 -12.77 56.68 12.47
N SER A 741 -13.31 57.01 13.65
CA SER A 741 -14.52 57.82 13.80
C SER A 741 -14.28 59.29 13.49
N VAL A 742 -15.26 59.97 12.87
CA VAL A 742 -15.97 61.13 13.47
C VAL A 742 -17.06 61.69 12.53
N ASN A 743 -18.25 61.96 13.12
CA ASN A 743 -19.36 62.83 12.72
C ASN A 743 -19.91 62.90 11.29
N LYS A 744 -21.24 62.72 11.21
CA LYS A 744 -22.11 63.20 10.14
C LYS A 744 -22.22 64.74 10.15
N ASN A 745 -22.23 65.34 8.97
CA ASN A 745 -22.98 66.55 8.57
C ASN A 745 -22.80 66.69 7.05
N GLY A 746 -23.81 66.85 6.20
CA GLY A 746 -25.27 66.81 6.39
C GLY A 746 -25.96 67.29 5.10
N ALA A 747 -27.23 66.91 4.87
CA ALA A 747 -28.04 67.28 3.69
C ALA A 747 -27.52 66.76 2.32
N ASN A 748 -28.32 66.66 1.24
CA ASN A 748 -29.77 66.44 1.13
C ASN A 748 -30.09 65.88 -0.28
N ASN A 749 -31.33 65.40 -0.43
CA ASN A 749 -32.05 65.17 -1.70
C ASN A 749 -31.55 64.04 -2.62
N SER A 750 -32.40 63.42 -3.44
CA SER A 750 -33.86 63.16 -3.34
C SER A 750 -34.29 62.30 -4.53
N ASN A 751 -35.30 61.45 -4.33
CA ASN A 751 -36.24 60.96 -5.37
C ASN A 751 -35.69 60.01 -6.46
N ASN A 752 -36.44 59.02 -6.96
CA ASN A 752 -37.64 58.34 -6.42
C ASN A 752 -37.97 57.07 -7.23
N ASN A 753 -38.81 56.20 -6.64
CA ASN A 753 -39.81 55.32 -7.30
C ASN A 753 -39.28 54.25 -8.28
N ASP A 754 -39.43 52.95 -7.97
CA ASP A 754 -40.60 52.09 -8.29
C ASP A 754 -40.43 51.34 -9.64
N ARG A 755 -40.88 50.10 -9.84
CA ARG A 755 -41.72 49.23 -8.99
C ARG A 755 -41.49 47.73 -9.28
N ASN A 756 -41.87 46.92 -8.30
CA ASN A 756 -41.99 45.46 -8.26
C ASN A 756 -42.61 44.80 -9.51
N ASN A 757 -42.35 43.50 -9.71
CA ASN A 757 -43.40 42.48 -9.52
C ASN A 757 -42.86 41.04 -9.47
N ASP A 758 -43.49 40.22 -8.62
CA ASP A 758 -43.21 38.78 -8.43
C ASP A 758 -44.01 37.88 -9.39
N ARG A 759 -43.48 36.66 -9.62
CA ARG A 759 -44.15 35.33 -9.57
C ARG A 759 -43.14 34.26 -10.03
N ASN A 760 -42.75 33.26 -9.25
CA ASN A 760 -43.47 32.18 -8.53
C ASN A 760 -43.92 30.99 -9.40
N ASN A 761 -43.63 29.80 -8.83
CA ASN A 761 -44.11 28.44 -9.13
C ASN A 761 -43.46 27.67 -10.29
N ASP A 762 -43.48 26.33 -10.31
CA ASP A 762 -43.28 25.29 -9.26
C ASP A 762 -43.25 23.90 -9.95
N ARG A 763 -42.69 22.88 -9.30
CA ARG A 763 -43.01 21.43 -9.45
C ARG A 763 -42.71 20.59 -10.73
N ASN A 764 -41.84 19.59 -10.50
CA ASN A 764 -42.13 18.13 -10.54
C ASN A 764 -42.07 17.26 -11.82
N ASN A 765 -41.20 16.24 -11.71
CA ASN A 765 -41.49 14.78 -11.80
C ASN A 765 -41.35 13.96 -13.10
N ASP A 766 -40.65 12.83 -12.90
CA ASP A 766 -40.97 11.44 -13.26
C ASP A 766 -40.88 10.91 -14.72
N SER A 767 -39.72 10.29 -14.98
CA SER A 767 -39.58 8.82 -15.10
C SER A 767 -39.52 8.12 -16.48
N ASN A 768 -38.46 7.31 -16.60
CA ASN A 768 -38.46 5.87 -16.94
C ASN A 768 -38.57 5.33 -18.39
N ASN A 769 -37.78 4.25 -18.60
CA ASN A 769 -37.95 3.12 -19.53
C ASN A 769 -37.72 3.36 -21.06
N ASP A 770 -37.14 2.44 -21.86
CA ASP A 770 -36.49 1.16 -21.51
C ASP A 770 -35.59 0.54 -22.63
N SER A 771 -34.70 -0.37 -22.20
CA SER A 771 -34.32 -1.64 -22.88
C SER A 771 -33.40 -1.74 -24.15
N ASN A 772 -32.55 -2.78 -24.09
CA ASN A 772 -32.15 -3.76 -25.14
C ASN A 772 -30.95 -3.56 -26.12
N ASN A 773 -29.85 -4.25 -25.75
CA ASN A 773 -29.15 -5.33 -26.48
C ASN A 773 -28.47 -5.12 -27.86
N ASP A 774 -27.13 -5.18 -27.82
CA ASP A 774 -26.26 -6.19 -28.47
C ASP A 774 -26.68 -6.88 -29.78
N SER A 775 -25.81 -6.78 -30.80
CA SER A 775 -25.17 -7.97 -31.38
C SER A 775 -23.96 -7.68 -32.29
N ASN A 776 -22.81 -8.31 -31.93
CA ASN A 776 -21.78 -8.93 -32.77
C ASN A 776 -21.03 -8.16 -33.89
N ASN A 777 -19.69 -8.30 -33.83
CA ASN A 777 -18.73 -8.75 -34.87
C ASN A 777 -18.98 -8.51 -36.38
N ASP A 778 -17.95 -8.32 -37.22
CA ASP A 778 -16.51 -8.59 -37.02
C ASP A 778 -15.61 -7.54 -37.71
N GLY A 779 -14.32 -7.54 -37.37
CA GLY A 779 -13.42 -6.42 -37.68
C GLY A 779 -12.81 -6.38 -39.08
N ASN A 780 -12.30 -5.19 -39.46
CA ASN A 780 -11.24 -5.01 -40.45
C ASN A 780 -10.38 -3.81 -40.05
N ASN A 781 -9.06 -3.91 -40.25
CA ASN A 781 -8.16 -2.77 -40.08
C ASN A 781 -8.22 -1.89 -41.33
N ASP A 782 -8.48 -0.58 -41.18
CA ASP A 782 -7.84 0.40 -42.06
C ASP A 782 -7.67 1.77 -41.37
N SER A 783 -6.59 2.47 -41.67
CA SER A 783 -6.16 3.68 -40.96
C SER A 783 -6.69 4.97 -41.62
N GLY A 784 -7.95 5.31 -41.33
CA GLY A 784 -8.61 6.54 -41.80
C GLY A 784 -8.46 7.74 -40.86
N SER A 785 -7.72 8.77 -41.28
CA SER A 785 -7.53 10.01 -40.52
C SER A 785 -8.67 11.01 -40.71
N ASN A 786 -9.77 10.86 -39.97
CA ASN A 786 -10.89 11.82 -39.98
C ASN A 786 -10.56 13.09 -39.18
N PHE A 787 -10.15 14.15 -39.87
CA PHE A 787 -9.83 15.45 -39.28
C PHE A 787 -11.05 16.39 -39.35
N PHE A 788 -11.96 16.30 -38.37
CA PHE A 788 -13.10 17.22 -38.28
C PHE A 788 -12.65 18.61 -37.82
N LEU A 789 -12.57 19.54 -38.77
CA LEU A 789 -12.46 20.98 -38.50
C LEU A 789 -13.88 21.56 -38.43
N GLU A 790 -14.37 21.78 -37.21
CA GLU A 790 -15.69 22.36 -36.97
C GLU A 790 -15.66 23.87 -37.30
N LYS A 791 -16.53 24.32 -38.22
CA LYS A 791 -16.65 25.74 -38.55
C LYS A 791 -17.10 26.53 -37.31
N LYS A 792 -16.33 27.57 -36.94
CA LYS A 792 -16.92 28.79 -36.39
C LYS A 792 -16.74 29.92 -37.38
N GLU A 793 -17.85 30.55 -37.73
CA GLU A 793 -17.89 31.79 -38.50
C GLU A 793 -17.98 32.94 -37.49
N ASP A 794 -16.95 33.80 -37.44
CA ASP A 794 -16.97 35.09 -36.77
C ASP A 794 -16.21 36.07 -37.68
N ILE A 795 -16.84 37.19 -38.05
CA ILE A 795 -16.29 38.18 -38.99
C ILE A 795 -15.77 39.38 -38.18
N TYR A 796 -14.46 39.61 -38.19
CA TYR A 796 -13.82 40.79 -37.60
C TYR A 796 -12.62 41.25 -38.44
N ASP A 797 -12.45 42.57 -38.54
CA ASP A 797 -11.45 43.21 -39.40
C ASP A 797 -9.99 43.00 -38.92
N GLU A 798 -9.08 42.68 -39.85
CA GLU A 798 -7.76 42.12 -39.52
C GLU A 798 -6.64 43.18 -39.33
N GLU A 799 -6.94 44.49 -39.36
CA GLU A 799 -5.90 45.55 -39.40
C GLU A 799 -5.41 46.08 -38.03
N SER A 800 -6.05 45.77 -36.91
CA SER A 800 -5.68 46.33 -35.58
C SER A 800 -4.63 45.52 -34.80
N TYR A 801 -4.67 44.18 -34.93
CA TYR A 801 -4.12 43.27 -33.92
C TYR A 801 -2.59 43.30 -33.73
N ASP A 802 -1.80 43.57 -34.77
CA ASP A 802 -0.33 43.60 -34.67
C ASP A 802 0.22 44.88 -34.02
N LYS A 803 -0.52 46.00 -34.08
CA LYS A 803 -0.10 47.25 -33.44
C LYS A 803 -0.54 47.32 -31.98
N ASP A 804 -1.79 46.96 -31.69
CA ASP A 804 -2.34 47.10 -30.34
C ASP A 804 -1.63 46.19 -29.33
N ARG A 805 -1.17 45.01 -29.76
CA ARG A 805 -0.41 44.10 -28.88
C ARG A 805 0.98 44.63 -28.50
N ILE A 806 1.60 45.45 -29.35
CA ILE A 806 2.86 46.15 -29.05
C ILE A 806 2.57 47.43 -28.24
N ALA A 807 1.49 48.15 -28.54
CA ALA A 807 1.12 49.38 -27.85
C ALA A 807 0.66 49.16 -26.39
N LEU A 808 -0.15 48.12 -26.11
CA LEU A 808 -0.58 47.82 -24.73
C LEU A 808 0.57 47.35 -23.82
N LEU A 809 1.61 46.71 -24.37
CA LEU A 809 2.82 46.36 -23.61
C LEU A 809 3.72 47.57 -23.33
N ALA A 810 3.61 48.64 -24.12
CA ALA A 810 4.44 49.84 -24.01
C ALA A 810 3.89 50.92 -23.05
N GLN A 811 2.74 50.72 -22.39
CA GLN A 811 2.03 51.76 -21.61
C GLN A 811 1.75 51.44 -20.13
N TYR A 812 2.57 50.61 -19.46
CA TYR A 812 2.59 50.56 -17.98
C TYR A 812 4.00 50.40 -17.39
N HIS A 813 4.83 51.43 -17.54
CA HIS A 813 6.01 51.59 -16.68
C HIS A 813 5.59 51.99 -15.25
N ASN A 814 5.52 51.01 -14.34
CA ASN A 814 5.96 51.13 -12.93
C ASN A 814 5.70 49.82 -12.18
N ASP A 815 6.74 49.00 -12.06
CA ASP A 815 7.25 48.51 -10.78
C ASP A 815 8.65 47.89 -11.01
N SER A 816 9.47 47.80 -9.97
CA SER A 816 10.86 47.35 -10.09
C SER A 816 10.96 45.83 -10.26
N VAL A 817 10.81 45.35 -11.49
CA VAL A 817 11.19 43.99 -11.89
C VAL A 817 12.68 43.78 -11.58
N ASP A 818 13.03 42.65 -10.97
CA ASP A 818 14.41 42.34 -10.57
C ASP A 818 15.31 42.09 -11.80
N GLU A 819 15.84 43.15 -12.39
CA GLU A 819 16.79 43.12 -13.53
C GLU A 819 17.95 42.13 -13.27
N LYS A 820 18.42 42.05 -12.02
CA LYS A 820 19.48 41.13 -11.58
C LYS A 820 19.08 39.66 -11.65
N ILE A 821 17.82 39.33 -11.36
CA ILE A 821 17.30 37.97 -11.50
C ILE A 821 17.09 37.63 -12.97
N ILE A 822 16.54 38.56 -13.76
CA ILE A 822 16.29 38.31 -15.19
C ILE A 822 17.60 38.22 -16.01
N THR A 823 18.61 39.05 -15.71
CA THR A 823 19.95 38.92 -16.33
C THR A 823 20.64 37.60 -15.96
N LYS A 824 20.48 37.10 -14.72
CA LYS A 824 20.90 35.75 -14.32
C LYS A 824 20.16 34.67 -15.12
N TYR A 825 18.84 34.79 -15.29
CA TYR A 825 18.06 33.86 -16.10
C TYR A 825 18.43 33.89 -17.58
N ASN A 826 18.80 35.04 -18.16
CA ASN A 826 19.37 35.11 -19.52
C ASN A 826 20.66 34.26 -19.64
N MET A 827 21.53 34.23 -18.62
CA MET A 827 22.67 33.30 -18.60
C MET A 827 22.26 31.82 -18.56
N TYR A 828 21.19 31.48 -17.82
CA TYR A 828 20.63 30.13 -17.85
C TYR A 828 20.08 29.76 -19.22
N VAL A 829 19.34 30.64 -19.90
CA VAL A 829 18.81 30.38 -21.25
C VAL A 829 19.96 30.19 -22.26
N LYS A 830 21.02 31.02 -22.20
CA LYS A 830 22.25 30.85 -22.98
C LYS A 830 22.90 29.48 -22.77
N ASN A 831 23.01 29.04 -21.51
CA ASN A 831 23.53 27.72 -21.17
C ASN A 831 22.61 26.58 -21.62
N ILE A 832 21.29 26.74 -21.50
CA ILE A 832 20.29 25.74 -21.92
C ILE A 832 20.37 25.50 -23.41
N PHE A 833 20.36 26.54 -24.25
CA PHE A 833 20.43 26.34 -25.71
C PHE A 833 21.75 25.69 -26.14
N LYS A 834 22.89 26.08 -25.53
CA LYS A 834 24.17 25.41 -25.76
C LYS A 834 24.15 23.93 -25.34
N PHE A 835 23.61 23.64 -24.15
CA PHE A 835 23.47 22.28 -23.61
C PHE A 835 22.61 21.41 -24.53
N ILE A 836 21.46 21.93 -24.97
CA ILE A 836 20.52 21.26 -25.88
C ILE A 836 21.21 20.92 -27.20
N HIS A 837 21.92 21.87 -27.81
CA HIS A 837 22.65 21.66 -29.06
C HIS A 837 23.64 20.50 -28.96
N THR A 838 24.59 20.57 -28.02
CA THR A 838 25.64 19.55 -27.88
C THR A 838 25.07 18.16 -27.55
N ASN A 839 24.17 18.06 -26.56
CA ASN A 839 23.77 16.75 -26.03
C ASN A 839 22.75 16.01 -26.89
N LEU A 840 21.82 16.71 -27.56
CA LEU A 840 20.90 16.04 -28.49
C LEU A 840 21.66 15.46 -29.69
N GLN A 841 22.75 16.10 -30.13
CA GLN A 841 23.51 15.65 -31.28
C GLN A 841 24.25 14.33 -31.01
N GLU A 842 24.79 14.12 -29.80
CA GLU A 842 25.42 12.85 -29.38
C GLU A 842 24.45 11.67 -29.36
N VAL A 843 23.15 11.94 -29.17
CA VAL A 843 22.08 10.93 -29.04
C VAL A 843 21.22 10.85 -30.32
N ALA A 844 21.46 11.70 -31.31
CA ALA A 844 20.64 11.86 -32.52
C ALA A 844 20.39 10.54 -33.26
N SER A 845 21.46 9.84 -33.64
CA SER A 845 21.38 8.59 -34.41
C SER A 845 20.77 7.40 -33.68
N GLN A 846 20.58 7.51 -32.35
CA GLN A 846 19.99 6.44 -31.54
C GLN A 846 18.46 6.58 -31.37
N ILE A 847 17.93 7.81 -31.42
CA ILE A 847 16.48 8.10 -31.32
C ILE A 847 16.05 9.23 -32.28
N PRO A 848 16.35 9.14 -33.59
CA PRO A 848 16.34 10.28 -34.51
C PRO A 848 14.99 10.99 -34.63
N VAL A 849 13.87 10.25 -34.66
CA VAL A 849 12.52 10.84 -34.76
C VAL A 849 12.13 11.63 -33.50
N LEU A 850 12.68 11.30 -32.33
CA LEU A 850 12.45 12.05 -31.09
C LEU A 850 13.37 13.27 -31.02
N THR A 851 14.66 13.10 -31.35
CA THR A 851 15.65 14.18 -31.44
C THR A 851 15.22 15.27 -32.43
N PHE A 852 14.74 14.87 -33.62
CA PHE A 852 14.14 15.75 -34.63
C PHE A 852 13.03 16.65 -34.04
N LYS A 853 12.10 16.05 -33.28
CA LYS A 853 10.99 16.80 -32.66
C LYS A 853 11.45 17.69 -31.50
N LEU A 854 12.46 17.28 -30.72
CA LEU A 854 13.01 18.07 -29.63
C LEU A 854 13.79 19.29 -30.13
N PHE A 855 14.56 19.17 -31.21
CA PHE A 855 15.21 20.31 -31.86
C PHE A 855 14.17 21.32 -32.39
N LEU A 856 13.13 20.85 -33.09
CA LEU A 856 12.07 21.75 -33.58
C LEU A 856 11.27 22.41 -32.46
N HIS A 857 11.01 21.71 -31.35
CA HIS A 857 10.43 22.33 -30.16
C HIS A 857 11.38 23.37 -29.53
N SER A 858 12.69 23.12 -29.54
CA SER A 858 13.70 24.07 -29.10
C SER A 858 13.71 25.34 -29.97
N ALA A 859 13.57 25.21 -31.29
CA ALA A 859 13.44 26.35 -32.20
C ALA A 859 12.20 27.24 -31.87
N VAL A 860 11.05 26.63 -31.57
CA VAL A 860 9.85 27.38 -31.13
C VAL A 860 10.11 28.12 -29.80
N VAL A 861 10.82 27.48 -28.85
CA VAL A 861 11.17 28.12 -27.57
C VAL A 861 12.18 29.27 -27.77
N VAL A 862 13.14 29.15 -28.69
CA VAL A 862 14.03 30.25 -29.10
C VAL A 862 13.24 31.41 -29.72
N ASN A 863 12.30 31.12 -30.63
CA ASN A 863 11.46 32.14 -31.27
C ASN A 863 10.61 32.91 -30.23
N ASN A 864 10.05 32.20 -29.25
CA ASN A 864 9.31 32.82 -28.15
C ASN A 864 10.22 33.63 -27.21
N TYR A 865 11.45 33.15 -26.95
CA TYR A 865 12.43 33.87 -26.13
C TYR A 865 12.94 35.16 -26.82
N TYR A 866 13.03 35.18 -28.15
CA TYR A 866 13.38 36.37 -28.92
C TYR A 866 12.39 37.51 -28.70
N TYR A 867 11.08 37.25 -28.68
CA TYR A 867 10.08 38.27 -28.33
C TYR A 867 10.23 38.77 -26.89
N PHE A 868 10.56 37.89 -25.94
CA PHE A 868 10.86 38.27 -24.56
C PHE A 868 12.09 39.19 -24.45
N VAL A 869 13.15 38.93 -25.23
CA VAL A 869 14.31 39.84 -25.31
C VAL A 869 13.95 41.15 -25.99
N GLN A 870 13.08 41.15 -27.00
CA GLN A 870 12.60 42.39 -27.65
C GLN A 870 11.77 43.29 -26.71
N THR A 871 10.99 42.73 -25.78
CA THR A 871 10.24 43.53 -24.79
C THR A 871 11.14 44.07 -23.67
N HIS A 872 12.24 43.38 -23.35
CA HIS A 872 13.14 43.73 -22.25
C HIS A 872 14.43 44.42 -22.75
N SER A 873 14.36 45.73 -22.99
CA SER A 873 15.46 46.55 -23.53
C SER A 873 16.78 46.54 -22.73
N PHE A 874 16.78 46.07 -21.48
CA PHE A 874 17.99 45.90 -20.64
C PHE A 874 18.70 44.55 -20.84
N ILE A 875 18.17 43.66 -21.69
CA ILE A 875 18.72 42.32 -21.96
C ILE A 875 19.28 42.28 -23.39
N SER A 876 20.51 41.76 -23.56
CA SER A 876 20.98 41.30 -24.87
C SER A 876 21.16 39.78 -24.93
N PHE A 877 20.76 39.19 -26.05
CA PHE A 877 21.15 37.85 -26.47
C PHE A 877 21.33 37.89 -27.98
N ASP A 878 22.58 38.14 -28.38
CA ASP A 878 22.99 38.21 -29.79
C ASP A 878 22.93 36.83 -30.45
N ASN A 879 22.68 36.79 -31.77
CA ASN A 879 22.62 35.56 -32.57
C ASN A 879 21.47 34.57 -32.23
N LEU A 880 20.41 35.00 -31.55
CA LEU A 880 19.21 34.17 -31.33
C LEU A 880 18.61 33.62 -32.65
N GLU A 881 18.64 34.40 -33.73
CA GLU A 881 18.20 33.93 -35.05
C GLU A 881 19.06 32.76 -35.55
N ALA A 882 20.39 32.89 -35.48
CA ALA A 882 21.31 31.82 -35.90
C ALA A 882 21.14 30.55 -35.05
N ILE A 883 20.84 30.68 -33.75
CA ILE A 883 20.49 29.53 -32.90
C ILE A 883 19.16 28.90 -33.33
N CYS A 884 18.15 29.70 -33.67
CA CYS A 884 16.88 29.19 -34.20
C CYS A 884 17.06 28.49 -35.55
N TYR A 885 17.87 29.07 -36.45
CA TYR A 885 18.23 28.49 -37.74
C TYR A 885 18.93 27.14 -37.55
N GLU A 886 19.91 27.07 -36.65
CA GLU A 886 20.65 25.84 -36.33
C GLU A 886 19.74 24.74 -35.73
N PHE A 887 18.81 25.11 -34.85
CA PHE A 887 17.77 24.18 -34.34
C PHE A 887 16.73 23.75 -35.39
N ILE A 888 16.73 24.34 -36.59
CA ILE A 888 15.88 23.93 -37.72
C ILE A 888 16.70 23.16 -38.78
N THR A 889 17.99 23.47 -38.98
CA THR A 889 18.89 22.73 -39.88
C THR A 889 19.33 21.38 -39.31
N GLN A 890 19.58 21.26 -38.00
CA GLN A 890 19.92 19.97 -37.38
C GLN A 890 18.82 18.89 -37.59
N PRO A 891 17.51 19.18 -37.43
CA PRO A 891 16.43 18.33 -37.92
C PRO A 891 16.54 17.89 -39.38
N LEU A 892 16.98 18.76 -40.30
CA LEU A 892 17.15 18.40 -41.72
C LEU A 892 18.31 17.41 -41.92
N ILE A 893 19.41 17.57 -41.17
CA ILE A 893 20.55 16.64 -41.20
C ILE A 893 20.10 15.26 -40.69
N ILE A 894 19.43 15.20 -39.54
CA ILE A 894 18.87 13.95 -38.98
C ILE A 894 17.87 13.29 -39.95
N TYR A 895 17.08 14.09 -40.68
CA TYR A 895 16.19 13.60 -41.72
C TYR A 895 16.93 12.99 -42.93
N GLU A 896 18.08 13.57 -43.33
CA GLU A 896 18.89 13.09 -44.46
C GLU A 896 19.75 11.86 -44.09
N GLU A 897 20.28 11.79 -42.87
CA GLU A 897 21.25 10.76 -42.47
C GLU A 897 20.61 9.57 -41.73
N ASP A 898 19.75 9.82 -40.74
CA ASP A 898 19.23 8.77 -39.84
C ASP A 898 17.82 8.27 -40.22
N ILE A 899 16.91 9.15 -40.64
CA ILE A 899 15.48 8.81 -40.82
C ILE A 899 15.24 8.12 -42.18
N ASN A 900 15.50 6.82 -42.21
CA ASN A 900 15.46 6.00 -43.43
C ASN A 900 14.07 5.43 -43.80
N MET A 901 13.05 5.57 -42.95
CA MET A 901 11.72 5.00 -43.20
C MET A 901 10.76 5.97 -43.87
N SER A 902 10.29 5.64 -45.08
CA SER A 902 9.46 6.55 -45.92
C SER A 902 8.20 7.12 -45.25
N SER A 903 7.56 6.39 -44.34
CA SER A 903 6.43 6.90 -43.54
C SER A 903 6.87 7.93 -42.49
N GLN A 904 7.98 7.66 -41.79
CA GLN A 904 8.57 8.60 -40.84
C GLN A 904 9.11 9.85 -41.54
N GLN A 905 9.69 9.71 -42.75
CA GLN A 905 10.10 10.83 -43.58
C GLN A 905 8.93 11.75 -43.94
N PHE A 906 7.81 11.19 -44.44
CA PHE A 906 6.62 11.98 -44.72
C PHE A 906 6.12 12.72 -43.47
N GLU A 907 5.98 12.02 -42.34
CA GLU A 907 5.60 12.64 -41.06
C GLU A 907 6.54 13.78 -40.68
N CYS A 908 7.86 13.58 -40.74
CA CYS A 908 8.84 14.61 -40.38
C CYS A 908 8.69 15.89 -41.22
N ILE A 909 8.39 15.76 -42.52
CA ILE A 909 8.07 16.90 -43.40
C ILE A 909 6.78 17.61 -42.95
N ILE A 910 5.72 16.89 -42.57
CA ILE A 910 4.49 17.50 -42.04
C ILE A 910 4.77 18.26 -40.73
N TRP A 911 5.55 17.68 -39.82
CA TRP A 911 5.91 18.31 -38.54
C TRP A 911 6.72 19.60 -38.72
N ILE A 912 7.79 19.59 -39.52
CA ILE A 912 8.64 20.77 -39.71
C ILE A 912 7.94 21.88 -40.51
N VAL A 913 7.14 21.54 -41.52
CA VAL A 913 6.31 22.50 -42.25
C VAL A 913 5.29 23.16 -41.33
N GLY A 914 4.56 22.36 -40.53
CA GLY A 914 3.59 22.89 -39.57
C GLY A 914 4.22 23.84 -38.57
N ILE A 915 5.40 23.49 -38.04
CA ILE A 915 6.12 24.32 -37.06
C ILE A 915 6.61 25.63 -37.70
N LEU A 916 7.22 25.58 -38.89
CA LEU A 916 7.70 26.76 -39.60
C LEU A 916 6.58 27.75 -39.95
N CYS A 917 5.44 27.25 -40.44
CA CYS A 917 4.30 28.11 -40.79
C CYS A 917 3.66 28.78 -39.57
N SER A 918 3.56 28.05 -38.44
CA SER A 918 2.71 28.45 -37.31
C SER A 918 3.45 29.18 -36.18
N TYR A 919 4.76 28.94 -36.02
CA TYR A 919 5.50 29.37 -34.82
C TYR A 919 6.83 30.09 -35.10
N ILE A 920 7.37 30.06 -36.32
CA ILE A 920 8.70 30.62 -36.63
C ILE A 920 8.60 31.93 -37.40
N THR A 921 9.01 33.02 -36.76
CA THR A 921 8.92 34.41 -37.25
C THR A 921 10.25 35.16 -37.19
N ILE A 922 11.22 34.64 -36.43
CA ILE A 922 12.55 35.24 -36.20
C ILE A 922 13.41 35.30 -37.46
N LEU A 923 13.47 34.22 -38.24
CA LEU A 923 14.40 34.03 -39.38
C LEU A 923 14.33 35.14 -40.42
N GLU A 924 15.48 35.64 -40.89
CA GLU A 924 15.55 36.51 -42.05
C GLU A 924 15.05 35.80 -43.31
N ASN A 925 14.56 36.58 -44.29
CA ASN A 925 13.88 36.03 -45.45
C ASN A 925 14.78 35.10 -46.29
N GLU A 926 16.09 35.38 -46.38
CA GLU A 926 17.05 34.49 -47.07
C GLU A 926 17.22 33.15 -46.33
N ASN A 927 17.35 33.18 -45.00
CA ASN A 927 17.47 31.98 -44.17
C ASN A 927 16.19 31.13 -44.23
N TYR A 928 15.02 31.76 -44.17
CA TYR A 928 13.74 31.08 -44.32
C TYR A 928 13.56 30.47 -45.71
N ASP A 929 13.85 31.22 -46.79
CA ASP A 929 13.72 30.72 -48.16
C ASP A 929 14.66 29.54 -48.44
N ASN A 930 15.88 29.56 -47.90
CA ASN A 930 16.82 28.44 -48.00
C ASN A 930 16.28 27.16 -47.34
N ILE A 931 15.67 27.27 -46.15
CA ILE A 931 15.01 26.15 -45.48
C ILE A 931 13.76 25.68 -46.27
N ALA A 932 12.92 26.61 -46.72
CA ALA A 932 11.69 26.29 -47.44
C ALA A 932 11.96 25.60 -48.79
N LEU A 933 12.98 26.06 -49.52
CA LEU A 933 13.43 25.42 -50.75
C LEU A 933 13.98 24.01 -50.50
N LYS A 934 14.80 23.81 -49.46
CA LYS A 934 15.25 22.47 -49.05
C LYS A 934 14.06 21.55 -48.75
N LEU A 935 13.13 21.97 -47.89
CA LEU A 935 11.92 21.20 -47.56
C LEU A 935 11.08 20.84 -48.78
N THR A 936 10.89 21.79 -49.69
CA THR A 936 10.19 21.56 -50.96
C THR A 936 10.93 20.52 -51.82
N GLN A 937 12.27 20.50 -51.79
CA GLN A 937 13.06 19.45 -52.46
C GLN A 937 12.96 18.09 -51.76
N HIS A 938 13.01 18.00 -50.43
CA HIS A 938 12.84 16.73 -49.71
C HIS A 938 11.45 16.14 -49.94
N ALA A 939 10.40 16.97 -49.94
CA ALA A 939 9.04 16.55 -50.27
C ALA A 939 8.94 16.01 -51.70
N ASN A 940 9.62 16.64 -52.67
CA ASN A 940 9.72 16.14 -54.04
C ASN A 940 10.56 14.84 -54.19
N LYS A 941 11.39 14.50 -53.19
CA LYS A 941 12.27 13.31 -53.17
C LYS A 941 11.68 12.12 -52.39
N LEU A 942 10.56 12.28 -51.68
CA LEU A 942 9.88 11.19 -50.94
C LEU A 942 9.63 9.96 -51.84
N LEU A 943 9.70 8.75 -51.28
CA LEU A 943 9.68 7.51 -52.09
C LEU A 943 8.36 7.28 -52.86
N LYS A 944 7.19 7.56 -52.26
CA LYS A 944 5.89 7.27 -52.88
C LYS A 944 5.30 8.51 -53.54
N LYS A 945 4.69 8.35 -54.72
CA LYS A 945 4.09 9.47 -55.48
C LYS A 945 2.91 10.16 -54.77
N LYS A 946 2.11 9.40 -54.01
CA LYS A 946 1.07 9.93 -53.10
C LYS A 946 1.68 10.88 -52.07
N ASP A 947 2.72 10.41 -51.39
CA ASP A 947 3.41 11.11 -50.31
C ASP A 947 4.17 12.33 -50.85
N GLN A 948 4.78 12.26 -52.05
CA GLN A 948 5.34 13.42 -52.77
C GLN A 948 4.27 14.48 -53.07
N CYS A 949 3.10 14.07 -53.59
CA CYS A 949 2.00 14.99 -53.91
C CYS A 949 1.54 15.75 -52.65
N LEU A 950 1.26 15.02 -51.57
CA LEU A 950 0.79 15.58 -50.30
C LEU A 950 1.87 16.41 -49.59
N GLY A 951 3.13 15.98 -49.60
CA GLY A 951 4.24 16.70 -49.00
C GLY A 951 4.48 18.05 -49.69
N VAL A 952 4.55 18.07 -51.03
CA VAL A 952 4.72 19.31 -51.80
C VAL A 952 3.49 20.22 -51.68
N LEU A 953 2.29 19.63 -51.61
CA LEU A 953 1.05 20.37 -51.39
C LEU A 953 1.07 21.06 -50.02
N LYS A 954 1.64 20.41 -48.99
CA LYS A 954 1.81 21.01 -47.66
C LYS A 954 2.93 22.06 -47.64
N CYS A 955 4.05 21.85 -48.35
CA CYS A 955 5.11 22.84 -48.50
C CYS A 955 4.63 24.16 -49.13
N SER A 956 3.54 24.18 -49.90
CA SER A 956 2.96 25.43 -50.42
C SER A 956 2.61 26.44 -49.30
N HIS A 957 2.24 25.97 -48.11
CA HIS A 957 1.91 26.83 -46.96
C HIS A 957 3.10 27.65 -46.44
N LEU A 958 4.34 27.15 -46.61
CA LEU A 958 5.57 27.86 -46.21
C LEU A 958 5.66 29.24 -46.88
N TYR A 959 5.10 29.37 -48.09
CA TYR A 959 5.14 30.56 -48.92
C TYR A 959 3.85 31.40 -48.83
N TRP A 960 2.97 31.15 -47.85
CA TRP A 960 1.68 31.84 -47.76
C TRP A 960 1.19 32.24 -46.36
N GLU A 961 1.30 31.34 -45.36
CA GLU A 961 0.66 31.57 -44.06
C GLU A 961 1.21 32.81 -43.35
N ASN A 962 2.54 32.90 -43.23
CA ASN A 962 3.20 34.03 -42.61
C ASN A 962 3.34 35.19 -43.62
N LYS A 963 2.71 36.33 -43.31
CA LYS A 963 2.74 37.57 -44.12
C LYS A 963 4.18 38.02 -44.49
N LYS A 964 5.18 37.74 -43.64
CA LYS A 964 6.61 38.06 -43.86
C LYS A 964 7.26 37.29 -45.02
N TYR A 965 6.79 36.09 -45.32
CA TYR A 965 7.40 35.15 -46.27
C TYR A 965 6.50 34.83 -47.49
N ARG A 966 5.46 35.64 -47.73
CA ARG A 966 4.51 35.40 -48.83
C ARG A 966 5.18 35.47 -50.19
N ASN A 967 5.01 34.41 -50.98
CA ASN A 967 5.53 34.29 -52.34
C ASN A 967 4.53 33.53 -53.23
N SER A 968 3.69 34.28 -53.94
CA SER A 968 2.59 33.77 -54.76
C SER A 968 3.06 32.80 -55.86
N THR A 969 4.19 33.08 -56.50
CA THR A 969 4.71 32.24 -57.59
C THR A 969 5.24 30.90 -57.07
N LYS A 970 5.95 30.87 -55.93
CA LYS A 970 6.34 29.61 -55.28
C LYS A 970 5.14 28.78 -54.79
N VAL A 971 4.05 29.41 -54.37
CA VAL A 971 2.78 28.70 -54.10
C VAL A 971 2.26 28.02 -55.37
N LEU A 972 2.16 28.77 -56.48
CA LEU A 972 1.70 28.21 -57.76
C LEU A 972 2.62 27.08 -58.27
N GLU A 973 3.94 27.22 -58.16
CA GLU A 973 4.90 26.17 -58.52
C GLU A 973 4.67 24.88 -57.71
N CYS A 974 4.51 24.99 -56.38
CA CYS A 974 4.21 23.85 -55.52
C CYS A 974 2.88 23.18 -55.91
N LEU A 975 1.84 23.98 -56.14
CA LEU A 975 0.53 23.48 -56.56
C LEU A 975 0.59 22.74 -57.91
N GLN A 976 1.18 23.35 -58.94
CA GLN A 976 1.37 22.72 -60.26
C GLN A 976 2.22 21.43 -60.16
N LYS A 977 3.21 21.40 -59.26
CA LYS A 977 4.05 20.23 -59.04
C LYS A 977 3.27 19.10 -58.33
N SER A 978 2.40 19.44 -57.39
CA SER A 978 1.47 18.48 -56.77
C SER A 978 0.48 17.91 -57.79
N VAL A 979 -0.07 18.71 -58.72
CA VAL A 979 -0.97 18.20 -59.79
C VAL A 979 -0.25 17.15 -60.65
N LYS A 980 0.96 17.47 -61.12
CA LYS A 980 1.79 16.52 -61.89
C LYS A 980 2.16 15.25 -61.10
N ASN A 981 2.35 15.35 -59.79
CA ASN A 981 2.57 14.18 -58.93
C ASN A 981 1.28 13.36 -58.69
N ALA A 982 0.10 14.00 -58.64
CA ALA A 982 -1.19 13.34 -58.54
C ALA A 982 -1.55 12.58 -59.81
N GLU A 983 -1.27 13.14 -60.99
CA GLU A 983 -1.42 12.45 -62.30
C GLU A 983 -0.66 11.12 -62.31
N ILE A 984 0.62 11.14 -61.94
CA ILE A 984 1.47 9.94 -61.88
C ILE A 984 1.00 8.97 -60.78
N ALA A 985 0.55 9.47 -59.63
CA ALA A 985 0.00 8.64 -58.56
C ALA A 985 -1.31 7.95 -58.99
N MET A 986 -2.19 8.64 -59.72
CA MET A 986 -3.44 8.11 -60.25
C MET A 986 -3.22 7.08 -61.36
N GLN A 987 -2.25 7.32 -62.27
CA GLN A 987 -1.80 6.34 -63.25
C GLN A 987 -1.25 5.05 -62.61
N SER A 988 -0.71 5.15 -61.38
CA SER A 988 -0.16 4.01 -60.63
C SER A 988 -1.21 3.26 -59.80
N ASN A 989 -2.18 3.98 -59.21
CA ASN A 989 -3.40 3.43 -58.62
C ASN A 989 -4.54 4.47 -58.69
N ASN A 990 -5.67 4.08 -59.27
CA ASN A 990 -6.89 4.89 -59.40
C ASN A 990 -7.42 5.42 -58.05
N ASP A 991 -7.20 4.73 -56.93
CA ASP A 991 -7.67 5.19 -55.61
C ASP A 991 -7.03 6.53 -55.18
N ASN A 992 -5.90 6.91 -55.79
CA ASN A 992 -5.26 8.21 -55.57
C ASN A 992 -6.05 9.39 -56.16
N ILE A 993 -7.20 9.18 -56.82
CA ILE A 993 -8.08 10.26 -57.30
C ILE A 993 -8.47 11.26 -56.20
N ILE A 994 -8.52 10.82 -54.94
CA ILE A 994 -8.78 11.68 -53.77
C ILE A 994 -7.76 12.84 -53.61
N LEU A 995 -6.54 12.69 -54.15
CA LEU A 995 -5.54 13.75 -54.18
C LEU A 995 -6.03 14.99 -54.94
N TYR A 996 -6.87 14.84 -55.97
CA TYR A 996 -7.43 15.98 -56.70
C TYR A 996 -8.46 16.76 -55.88
N VAL A 997 -9.15 16.12 -54.92
CA VAL A 997 -10.05 16.82 -54.00
C VAL A 997 -9.24 17.64 -53.00
N TYR A 998 -8.20 17.06 -52.40
CA TYR A 998 -7.30 17.79 -51.50
C TYR A 998 -6.58 18.96 -52.20
N MET A 999 -6.20 18.79 -53.47
CA MET A 999 -5.66 19.89 -54.27
C MET A 999 -6.73 20.94 -54.57
N LEU A 1000 -7.94 20.56 -54.99
CA LEU A 1000 -9.04 21.50 -55.22
C LEU A 1000 -9.35 22.33 -53.97
N GLN A 1001 -9.44 21.70 -52.79
CA GLN A 1001 -9.60 22.38 -51.50
C GLN A 1001 -8.49 23.42 -51.24
N LYS A 1002 -7.24 23.11 -51.61
CA LYS A 1002 -6.10 24.03 -51.41
C LYS A 1002 -6.04 25.15 -52.46
N TYR A 1003 -6.37 24.88 -53.72
CA TYR A 1003 -6.59 25.92 -54.73
C TYR A 1003 -7.72 26.86 -54.32
N VAL A 1004 -8.83 26.33 -53.79
CA VAL A 1004 -9.95 27.13 -53.26
C VAL A 1004 -9.50 28.00 -52.09
N TYR A 1005 -8.76 27.44 -51.12
CA TYR A 1005 -8.21 28.19 -49.99
C TYR A 1005 -7.33 29.37 -50.41
N TYR A 1006 -6.38 29.15 -51.33
CA TYR A 1006 -5.49 30.21 -51.78
C TYR A 1006 -6.18 31.23 -52.71
N TYR A 1007 -7.20 30.83 -53.46
CA TYR A 1007 -8.07 31.74 -54.21
C TYR A 1007 -8.93 32.61 -53.28
N GLU A 1008 -9.44 32.02 -52.19
CA GLU A 1008 -10.17 32.75 -51.14
C GLU A 1008 -9.28 33.75 -50.41
N ALA A 1009 -7.99 33.43 -50.24
CA ALA A 1009 -6.97 34.31 -49.70
C ALA A 1009 -6.37 35.30 -50.72
N GLU A 1010 -7.03 35.50 -51.87
CA GLU A 1010 -6.66 36.45 -52.93
C GLU A 1010 -5.26 36.25 -53.57
N ASN A 1011 -4.81 35.01 -53.72
CA ASN A 1011 -3.58 34.72 -54.47
C ASN A 1011 -3.76 34.98 -55.98
N ILE A 1012 -3.19 36.10 -56.45
CA ILE A 1012 -3.22 36.60 -57.84
C ILE A 1012 -2.83 35.54 -58.88
N GLU A 1013 -1.90 34.64 -58.53
CA GLU A 1013 -1.38 33.59 -59.44
C GLU A 1013 -2.37 32.42 -59.65
N ILE A 1014 -3.48 32.37 -58.91
CA ILE A 1014 -4.46 31.29 -58.97
C ILE A 1014 -5.71 31.76 -59.71
N THR A 1015 -5.85 31.31 -60.96
CA THR A 1015 -6.96 31.71 -61.82
C THR A 1015 -8.17 30.80 -61.65
N GLU A 1016 -9.35 31.35 -61.96
CA GLU A 1016 -10.63 30.64 -62.07
C GLU A 1016 -10.55 29.42 -63.01
N GLU A 1017 -9.71 29.51 -64.05
CA GLU A 1017 -9.44 28.43 -65.00
C GLU A 1017 -8.80 27.21 -64.33
N SER A 1018 -7.83 27.43 -63.43
CA SER A 1018 -7.16 26.36 -62.68
C SER A 1018 -8.10 25.62 -61.73
N LEU A 1019 -9.04 26.34 -61.11
CA LEU A 1019 -10.12 25.77 -60.30
C LEU A 1019 -11.10 24.97 -61.16
N ASN A 1020 -11.57 25.56 -62.26
CA ASN A 1020 -12.49 24.90 -63.19
C ASN A 1020 -11.90 23.61 -63.79
N TYR A 1021 -10.59 23.59 -64.05
CA TYR A 1021 -9.86 22.39 -64.51
C TYR A 1021 -9.86 21.26 -63.47
N LEU A 1022 -9.52 21.54 -62.21
CA LEU A 1022 -9.56 20.54 -61.13
C LEU A 1022 -10.99 20.05 -60.84
N ILE A 1023 -11.98 20.96 -60.90
CA ILE A 1023 -13.40 20.63 -60.80
C ILE A 1023 -13.82 19.67 -61.92
N HIS A 1024 -13.43 19.94 -63.17
CA HIS A 1024 -13.74 19.07 -64.32
C HIS A 1024 -13.16 17.67 -64.14
N ILE A 1025 -11.89 17.53 -63.74
CA ILE A 1025 -11.27 16.22 -63.50
C ILE A 1025 -12.06 15.43 -62.45
N CYS A 1026 -12.40 16.06 -61.33
CA CYS A 1026 -13.17 15.40 -60.27
C CYS A 1026 -14.58 15.00 -60.75
N GLN A 1027 -15.28 15.87 -61.49
CA GLN A 1027 -16.58 15.57 -62.11
C GLN A 1027 -16.51 14.39 -63.09
N GLU A 1028 -15.49 14.35 -63.93
CA GLU A 1028 -15.28 13.30 -64.94
C GLU A 1028 -15.02 11.94 -64.28
N TYR A 1029 -14.27 11.89 -63.17
CA TYR A 1029 -14.10 10.67 -62.40
C TYR A 1029 -15.33 10.29 -61.56
N CYS A 1030 -16.04 11.25 -60.96
CA CYS A 1030 -17.29 10.99 -60.25
C CYS A 1030 -18.34 10.36 -61.18
N THR A 1031 -18.50 10.88 -62.40
CA THR A 1031 -19.46 10.37 -63.39
C THR A 1031 -19.05 9.01 -63.96
N LYS A 1032 -17.76 8.78 -64.27
CA LYS A 1032 -17.26 7.44 -64.66
C LYS A 1032 -17.40 6.39 -63.55
N SER A 1033 -17.31 6.79 -62.28
CA SER A 1033 -17.42 5.91 -61.11
C SER A 1033 -18.87 5.63 -60.65
N SER A 1034 -19.87 5.90 -61.50
CA SER A 1034 -21.30 5.80 -61.11
C SER A 1034 -21.85 4.37 -60.94
N SER A 1035 -21.08 3.33 -61.27
CA SER A 1035 -21.61 1.98 -61.50
C SER A 1035 -21.35 0.93 -60.40
N ASN A 1036 -20.48 1.19 -59.40
CA ASN A 1036 -20.07 0.11 -58.49
C ASN A 1036 -19.70 0.49 -57.03
N ASN A 1037 -19.84 1.76 -56.60
CA ASN A 1037 -19.76 2.11 -55.18
C ASN A 1037 -20.30 3.53 -54.91
N ASN A 1038 -21.32 3.66 -54.05
CA ASN A 1038 -21.90 4.97 -53.72
C ASN A 1038 -21.22 5.65 -52.52
N ASN A 1039 -20.64 4.87 -51.60
CA ASN A 1039 -20.01 5.36 -50.36
C ASN A 1039 -18.46 5.34 -50.44
N SER A 1040 -17.86 5.89 -51.50
CA SER A 1040 -16.41 6.15 -51.51
C SER A 1040 -16.09 7.52 -50.88
N PRO A 1041 -15.03 7.64 -50.06
CA PRO A 1041 -14.71 8.89 -49.36
C PRO A 1041 -14.46 10.05 -50.34
N PHE A 1042 -13.82 9.76 -51.48
CA PHE A 1042 -13.65 10.69 -52.60
C PHE A 1042 -14.96 11.38 -53.03
N LYS A 1043 -16.07 10.64 -53.19
CA LYS A 1043 -17.37 11.22 -53.59
C LYS A 1043 -17.93 12.12 -52.49
N GLN A 1044 -17.77 11.73 -51.22
CA GLN A 1044 -18.28 12.48 -50.07
C GLN A 1044 -17.52 13.80 -49.89
N GLU A 1045 -16.19 13.77 -49.86
CA GLU A 1045 -15.34 14.96 -49.75
C GLU A 1045 -15.49 15.90 -50.95
N PHE A 1046 -15.63 15.35 -52.17
CA PHE A 1046 -15.86 16.17 -53.36
C PHE A 1046 -17.21 16.89 -53.28
N ILE A 1047 -18.29 16.18 -52.90
CA ILE A 1047 -19.62 16.79 -52.70
C ILE A 1047 -19.59 17.86 -51.60
N GLN A 1048 -18.87 17.65 -50.50
CA GLN A 1048 -18.68 18.66 -49.45
C GLN A 1048 -17.93 19.89 -49.96
N THR A 1049 -16.82 19.68 -50.69
CA THR A 1049 -16.01 20.76 -51.30
C THR A 1049 -16.84 21.57 -52.30
N ILE A 1050 -17.65 20.89 -53.14
CA ILE A 1050 -18.57 21.51 -54.09
C ILE A 1050 -19.67 22.32 -53.37
N LYS A 1051 -20.23 21.82 -52.27
CA LYS A 1051 -21.17 22.58 -51.43
C LYS A 1051 -20.52 23.83 -50.83
N TYR A 1052 -19.29 23.74 -50.31
CA TYR A 1052 -18.56 24.89 -49.77
C TYR A 1052 -18.35 26.00 -50.83
N ILE A 1053 -17.96 25.64 -52.05
CA ILE A 1053 -17.81 26.61 -53.14
C ILE A 1053 -19.18 27.22 -53.52
N GLN A 1054 -20.28 26.45 -53.47
CA GLN A 1054 -21.65 26.97 -53.68
C GLN A 1054 -22.13 27.88 -52.55
N GLU A 1055 -21.69 27.67 -51.30
CA GLU A 1055 -21.93 28.60 -50.18
C GLU A 1055 -21.16 29.91 -50.40
N LYS A 1056 -19.84 29.83 -50.64
CA LYS A 1056 -18.99 31.02 -50.86
C LYS A 1056 -19.42 31.82 -52.10
N LYS A 1057 -19.95 31.16 -53.14
CA LYS A 1057 -20.55 31.80 -54.33
C LYS A 1057 -21.88 32.53 -54.08
N LYS A 1058 -22.56 32.29 -52.97
CA LYS A 1058 -23.71 33.11 -52.51
C LYS A 1058 -23.25 34.31 -51.68
N ASN A 1059 -22.16 34.14 -50.94
CA ASN A 1059 -21.71 35.12 -49.93
C ASN A 1059 -20.62 36.08 -50.44
N SER A 1060 -19.93 35.76 -51.55
CA SER A 1060 -18.90 36.61 -52.16
C SER A 1060 -18.96 36.62 -53.68
N ASN A 1061 -18.76 37.80 -54.27
CA ASN A 1061 -18.63 38.01 -55.71
C ASN A 1061 -17.35 37.39 -56.30
N THR A 1062 -16.31 37.13 -55.50
CA THR A 1062 -15.05 36.53 -56.01
C THR A 1062 -15.30 35.15 -56.63
N PHE A 1063 -16.20 34.37 -56.05
CA PHE A 1063 -16.53 33.01 -56.52
C PHE A 1063 -17.51 32.98 -57.72
N ALA A 1064 -17.99 34.12 -58.21
CA ALA A 1064 -19.11 34.20 -59.15
C ALA A 1064 -18.90 33.43 -60.47
N LYS A 1065 -17.67 33.40 -61.02
CA LYS A 1065 -17.38 32.79 -62.33
C LYS A 1065 -16.94 31.32 -62.26
N ILE A 1066 -16.71 30.75 -61.07
CA ILE A 1066 -16.33 29.34 -60.92
C ILE A 1066 -17.53 28.44 -61.28
N ASN A 1067 -17.31 27.46 -62.15
CA ASN A 1067 -18.37 26.72 -62.85
C ASN A 1067 -18.80 25.45 -62.07
N VAL A 1068 -19.50 25.68 -60.96
CA VAL A 1068 -19.97 24.62 -60.05
C VAL A 1068 -21.37 24.10 -60.41
N ASN A 1069 -22.07 24.77 -61.33
CA ASN A 1069 -23.50 24.57 -61.58
C ASN A 1069 -23.85 23.26 -62.33
N ALA A 1070 -22.84 22.52 -62.81
CA ALA A 1070 -23.00 21.31 -63.60
C ALA A 1070 -23.02 20.00 -62.79
N VAL A 1071 -22.77 20.04 -61.47
CA VAL A 1071 -22.76 18.82 -60.63
C VAL A 1071 -24.19 18.41 -60.26
N PRO A 1072 -24.68 17.21 -60.67
CA PRO A 1072 -25.97 16.72 -60.25
C PRO A 1072 -25.90 16.25 -58.78
N LEU A 1073 -26.15 17.17 -57.86
CA LEU A 1073 -26.41 16.88 -56.44
C LEU A 1073 -27.76 16.16 -56.31
N ARG A 1074 -27.82 14.87 -56.68
CA ARG A 1074 -28.92 13.99 -56.27
C ARG A 1074 -28.84 13.82 -54.76
N VAL A 1075 -29.76 14.48 -54.07
CA VAL A 1075 -30.10 14.22 -52.68
C VAL A 1075 -31.16 13.12 -52.69
N GLU A 1076 -30.79 11.96 -52.18
CA GLU A 1076 -31.66 10.92 -51.62
C GLU A 1076 -31.07 10.54 -50.24
#